data_AF-A0A0K1W200-F1
#
_entry.id   AF-A0A0K1W200-F1
#
_cell.length_a   1.000
_cell.length_b   1.000
_cell.length_c   1.000
_cell.angle_alpha   90.00
_cell.angle_beta   90.00
_cell.angle_gamma   90.00
#
_symmetry.space_group_name_H-M   'P 1'
#
loop_
_entity.id
_entity.type
_entity.pdbx_description
1 polymer ?
#
loop_
_entity_poly.entity_id
_entity_poly.type
_entity_poly.pdbx_seq_one_letter_code
_entity_poly.pdbx_strand_id
1 'polypeptide(L)'
;MEIKLYAPCKCEVKLIENCSDDVFSSKVMGDGIFIKPLENNFFSPINDAKVELIFETKHAIFLSSNNLKLLMHIGIDTVKLNGEPFHYFVNQNDIVNNKSKLLSVDLDKIKSNNLSTETPILIVEDEKTKIISKELIKENAEKGDLIAIINVDIKEIKNTDNNNDTLLELKSYKSKYLIAAEDFVKDVGGLQNFSDVYNCMTRLRFNIVDKTKVDTKSISKNELVKGINWNGNELQIIIGGECYKVKDEVVKIKSGVVVKDVINKNLIKKPPISKRLLTMLSGIMAPNIPILMAVGLLAALQSLFVNLNITKEVTEDTVWSADMLSGVLFILSKVGLNLIGIVFCYTTCKYLKGNPVMAIVVGLTLTSRMFYGIMPNPNPDPTFGDWVGNGWLLFKLGNYDVLVKSYEGSVLPFIAAGVLCALSDKWIKTWMPTSIDIVFRPFLVYLFSIIPVFLVLGPALSFIEYGLSMVVKFIEDWPIGIGVAIFAFSWQILVLTGVHVAIVFTIMIPTIMANPAQPTLMLSAVYLGAFGQVGAGVGVLVITKNKQLKTVSLGALTAGMFGITEPMIYGVNLPKVRPFFCGCLGAGVAGFISGILKIEFIRPSGMGVFSVTGIDGFKEQALYVLTWFISIGSAAGFTILLYKEKNDEFKYSKHIFDKFNKKVLSVIYNKEQKQSLKKDFVEQESVILNKIKTNKSIFTEYFKYMSKLTKLEQALINLNNKEDKKSKKLYYNALKIIEKKDKLELSKVNASIKLFNEFSFEDVKKPLIEKVNQLKVEYKDAINNFEKLKKELLKESIDVMNSILKNINFDNLIIYNKGIFNAINATDISFGYVDQEYISFSKEEKNNFKMYKLNLK
;
A
#
# COMPACT_ATOMS: atom_id res chain seq x y z
N MET A 1 22.29 45.87 -10.38
CA MET A 1 23.13 45.84 -9.16
C MET A 1 24.39 45.03 -9.46
N GLU A 2 25.56 45.48 -9.03
CA GLU A 2 26.83 44.76 -9.19
C GLU A 2 27.19 44.02 -7.88
N ILE A 3 27.54 42.73 -7.96
CA ILE A 3 28.06 41.94 -6.84
C ILE A 3 29.49 41.51 -7.12
N LYS A 4 30.36 41.76 -6.15
CA LYS A 4 31.76 41.35 -6.15
C LYS A 4 31.94 40.07 -5.35
N LEU A 5 32.45 39.02 -5.98
CA LEU A 5 32.83 37.77 -5.34
C LEU A 5 34.34 37.73 -5.09
N TYR A 6 34.72 37.39 -3.86
CA TYR A 6 36.10 37.24 -3.41
C TYR A 6 36.43 35.77 -3.19
N ALA A 7 37.69 35.39 -3.41
CA ALA A 7 38.18 34.04 -3.18
C ALA A 7 38.06 33.67 -1.69
N PRO A 8 37.26 32.64 -1.33
CA PRO A 8 37.11 32.24 0.07
C PRO A 8 38.35 31.52 0.60
N CYS A 9 39.20 31.00 -0.27
CA CYS A 9 40.47 30.35 0.03
C CYS A 9 41.39 30.44 -1.20
N LYS A 10 42.63 29.97 -1.10
CA LYS A 10 43.46 29.76 -2.30
C LYS A 10 42.80 28.71 -3.21
N CYS A 11 42.50 29.06 -4.46
CA CYS A 11 41.72 28.20 -5.35
C CYS A 11 41.94 28.47 -6.85
N GLU A 12 41.58 27.48 -7.68
CA GLU A 12 41.30 27.68 -9.10
C GLU A 12 39.81 28.03 -9.26
N VAL A 13 39.47 28.99 -10.11
CA VAL A 13 38.11 29.52 -10.31
C VAL A 13 37.69 29.31 -11.75
N LYS A 14 36.49 28.79 -11.96
CA LYS A 14 35.89 28.59 -13.29
C LYS A 14 34.42 28.98 -13.28
N LEU A 15 33.87 29.21 -14.48
CA LEU A 15 32.44 29.42 -14.66
C LEU A 15 31.65 28.15 -14.30
N ILE A 16 30.44 28.32 -13.75
CA ILE A 16 29.62 27.20 -13.25
C ILE A 16 29.28 26.17 -14.32
N GLU A 17 29.19 26.55 -15.59
CA GLU A 17 28.94 25.66 -16.73
C GLU A 17 30.01 24.56 -16.85
N ASN A 18 31.21 24.80 -16.33
CA ASN A 18 32.32 23.86 -16.36
C ASN A 18 32.41 22.98 -15.09
N CYS A 19 31.41 23.04 -14.20
CA CYS A 19 31.33 22.19 -13.00
C CYS A 19 31.10 20.73 -13.41
N SER A 20 31.71 19.78 -12.69
CA SER A 20 31.58 18.35 -12.99
C SER A 20 30.20 17.75 -12.70
N ASP A 21 29.34 18.48 -11.99
CA ASP A 21 28.00 18.04 -11.58
C ASP A 21 26.90 18.68 -12.45
N ASP A 22 26.03 17.84 -13.02
CA ASP A 22 24.97 18.24 -13.95
C ASP A 22 23.91 19.17 -13.31
N VAL A 23 23.65 19.07 -11.99
CA VAL A 23 22.66 19.90 -11.31
C VAL A 23 23.17 21.33 -11.20
N PHE A 24 24.46 21.50 -10.93
CA PHE A 24 25.09 22.81 -10.85
C PHE A 24 25.42 23.40 -12.21
N SER A 25 25.95 22.60 -13.15
CA SER A 25 26.31 23.08 -14.49
C SER A 25 25.10 23.49 -15.34
N SER A 26 23.92 22.90 -15.08
CA SER A 26 22.64 23.27 -15.70
C SER A 26 21.97 24.51 -15.10
N LYS A 27 22.55 25.13 -14.06
CA LYS A 27 22.06 26.35 -13.38
C LYS A 27 20.69 26.23 -12.70
N VAL A 28 20.17 25.02 -12.50
CA VAL A 28 18.84 24.79 -11.88
C VAL A 28 18.76 25.32 -10.45
N MET A 29 19.90 25.37 -9.74
CA MET A 29 19.99 25.84 -8.35
C MET A 29 20.46 27.31 -8.22
N GLY A 30 20.65 28.01 -9.34
CA GLY A 30 21.23 29.35 -9.42
C GLY A 30 22.44 29.42 -10.38
N ASP A 31 22.84 30.63 -10.73
CA ASP A 31 23.98 30.89 -11.62
C ASP A 31 25.12 31.60 -10.86
N GLY A 32 26.35 31.42 -11.33
CA GLY A 32 27.56 31.91 -10.67
C GLY A 32 28.83 31.24 -11.19
N ILE A 33 29.69 30.85 -10.25
CA ILE A 33 31.01 30.26 -10.48
C ILE A 33 31.19 29.01 -9.62
N PHE A 34 32.23 28.23 -9.88
CA PHE A 34 32.70 27.25 -8.91
C PHE A 34 34.21 27.38 -8.71
N ILE A 35 34.69 26.91 -7.57
CA ILE A 35 36.11 26.91 -7.22
C ILE A 35 36.62 25.51 -6.94
N LYS A 36 37.91 25.27 -7.22
CA LYS A 36 38.66 24.11 -6.72
C LYS A 36 39.58 24.58 -5.60
N PRO A 37 39.23 24.30 -4.33
CA PRO A 37 40.00 24.77 -3.19
C PRO A 37 41.33 24.02 -3.08
N LEU A 38 42.40 24.77 -2.78
CA LEU A 38 43.74 24.25 -2.49
C LEU A 38 44.06 24.34 -0.99
N GLU A 39 43.20 24.98 -0.20
CA GLU A 39 43.35 25.15 1.24
C GLU A 39 42.07 24.75 1.99
N ASN A 40 42.26 24.31 3.24
CA ASN A 40 41.20 23.80 4.11
C ASN A 40 40.34 24.90 4.76
N ASN A 41 40.78 26.16 4.77
CA ASN A 41 40.10 27.24 5.48
C ASN A 41 39.32 28.14 4.51
N PHE A 42 38.01 28.27 4.72
CA PHE A 42 37.12 29.06 3.88
C PHE A 42 36.63 30.32 4.60
N PHE A 43 36.70 31.44 3.89
CA PHE A 43 36.24 32.77 4.31
C PHE A 43 35.01 33.20 3.53
N SER A 44 34.36 34.30 3.91
CA SER A 44 33.18 34.79 3.17
C SER A 44 33.56 35.19 1.75
N PRO A 45 32.82 34.74 0.72
CA PRO A 45 33.03 35.20 -0.65
C PRO A 45 32.45 36.61 -0.92
N ILE A 46 31.76 37.24 0.04
CA ILE A 46 31.19 38.60 -0.07
C ILE A 46 31.58 39.46 1.14
N ASN A 47 31.72 40.77 0.93
CA ASN A 47 32.10 41.76 1.96
C ASN A 47 31.02 42.07 2.99
N ASP A 48 29.74 42.08 2.60
CA ASP A 48 28.65 42.47 3.49
C ASP A 48 27.56 41.39 3.44
N ALA A 49 27.70 40.33 4.23
CA ALA A 49 26.77 39.22 4.21
C ALA A 49 26.27 38.86 5.61
N LYS A 50 25.02 38.43 5.69
CA LYS A 50 24.44 37.80 6.89
C LYS A 50 24.26 36.30 6.64
N VAL A 51 24.74 35.47 7.56
CA VAL A 51 24.56 34.01 7.50
C VAL A 51 23.07 33.68 7.67
N GLU A 52 22.41 33.23 6.61
CA GLU A 52 20.97 32.97 6.60
C GLU A 52 20.65 31.55 7.05
N LEU A 53 21.43 30.56 6.60
CA LEU A 53 21.24 29.15 6.94
C LEU A 53 22.56 28.38 6.84
N ILE A 54 22.82 27.52 7.81
CA ILE A 54 23.83 26.46 7.73
C ILE A 54 23.07 25.13 7.69
N PHE A 55 23.34 24.30 6.69
CA PHE A 55 22.62 23.03 6.51
C PHE A 55 23.00 22.01 7.60
N GLU A 56 22.08 21.09 7.96
CA GLU A 56 22.28 20.13 9.06
C GLU A 56 23.53 19.25 8.88
N THR A 57 23.79 18.80 7.65
CA THR A 57 25.00 18.01 7.31
C THR A 57 26.22 18.88 7.03
N LYS A 58 26.16 20.20 7.29
CA LYS A 58 27.25 21.18 7.24
C LYS A 58 27.95 21.36 5.88
N HIS A 59 27.49 20.68 4.83
CA HIS A 59 28.10 20.73 3.50
C HIS A 59 27.90 22.07 2.75
N ALA A 60 26.96 22.92 3.18
CA ALA A 60 26.63 24.16 2.50
C ALA A 60 26.22 25.27 3.47
N ILE A 61 26.32 26.52 3.00
CA ILE A 61 25.93 27.74 3.72
C ILE A 61 25.24 28.72 2.77
N PHE A 62 24.14 29.32 3.25
CA PHE A 62 23.49 30.46 2.61
C PHE A 62 23.93 31.78 3.27
N LEU A 63 24.32 32.72 2.42
CA LEU A 63 24.70 34.08 2.76
C LEU A 63 23.73 35.05 2.09
N SER A 64 23.17 35.98 2.85
CA SER A 64 22.27 37.00 2.33
C SER A 64 22.97 38.35 2.30
N SER A 65 22.90 39.06 1.16
CA SER A 65 23.48 40.39 0.96
C SER A 65 22.56 41.21 0.07
N ASN A 66 22.10 42.38 0.53
CA ASN A 66 21.23 43.29 -0.25
C ASN A 66 20.02 42.58 -0.90
N ASN A 67 19.29 41.77 -0.11
CA ASN A 67 18.15 40.94 -0.54
C ASN A 67 18.47 39.83 -1.56
N LEU A 68 19.74 39.56 -1.85
CA LEU A 68 20.17 38.45 -2.70
C LEU A 68 20.68 37.29 -1.84
N LYS A 69 20.36 36.06 -2.24
CA LYS A 69 20.80 34.84 -1.56
C LYS A 69 21.93 34.19 -2.34
N LEU A 70 23.09 34.09 -1.70
CA LEU A 70 24.25 33.38 -2.20
C LEU A 70 24.38 32.02 -1.51
N LEU A 71 24.51 30.96 -2.30
CA LEU A 71 24.82 29.61 -1.85
C LEU A 71 26.31 29.32 -2.06
N MET A 72 27.00 28.87 -1.02
CA MET A 72 28.32 28.23 -1.14
C MET A 72 28.18 26.76 -0.72
N HIS A 73 28.35 25.86 -1.70
CA HIS A 73 28.22 24.41 -1.50
C HIS A 73 29.60 23.75 -1.53
N ILE A 74 30.10 23.25 -0.40
CA ILE A 74 31.49 22.76 -0.28
C ILE A 74 31.60 21.29 -0.71
N GLY A 75 32.22 21.08 -1.87
CA GLY A 75 32.39 19.76 -2.49
C GLY A 75 31.08 19.21 -3.07
N ILE A 76 31.17 18.37 -4.11
CA ILE A 76 29.99 17.72 -4.71
C ILE A 76 29.67 16.45 -3.93
N ASP A 77 28.38 16.20 -3.68
CA ASP A 77 27.88 15.01 -2.97
C ASP A 77 28.36 14.84 -1.51
N THR A 78 28.97 15.86 -0.92
CA THR A 78 29.53 15.84 0.44
C THR A 78 28.48 15.78 1.56
N VAL A 79 27.19 15.94 1.22
CA VAL A 79 26.04 15.62 2.10
C VAL A 79 26.18 14.21 2.70
N LYS A 80 26.72 13.26 1.92
CA LYS A 80 26.94 11.85 2.31
C LYS A 80 27.89 11.68 3.50
N LEU A 81 28.70 12.69 3.81
CA LEU A 81 29.68 12.67 4.90
C LEU A 81 29.09 13.12 6.25
N ASN A 82 27.76 13.40 6.32
CA ASN A 82 27.02 13.69 7.55
C ASN A 82 27.68 14.72 8.49
N GLY A 83 28.34 15.74 7.92
CA GLY A 83 28.97 16.82 8.69
C GLY A 83 30.36 16.52 9.24
N GLU A 84 30.91 15.32 9.06
CA GLU A 84 32.21 14.94 9.64
C GLU A 84 33.42 15.78 9.18
N PRO A 85 33.58 16.18 7.90
CA PRO A 85 34.76 16.94 7.46
C PRO A 85 34.62 18.45 7.69
N PHE A 86 33.49 18.92 8.24
CA PHE A 86 33.12 20.34 8.26
C PHE A 86 33.06 20.91 9.68
N HIS A 87 33.86 21.96 9.92
CA HIS A 87 33.86 22.71 11.18
C HIS A 87 33.58 24.20 10.95
N TYR A 88 32.37 24.67 11.28
CA TYR A 88 31.98 26.08 11.16
C TYR A 88 32.48 26.91 12.35
N PHE A 89 32.82 28.18 12.08
CA PHE A 89 33.20 29.18 13.08
C PHE A 89 32.15 30.29 13.24
N VAL A 90 31.04 30.20 12.50
CA VAL A 90 29.94 31.16 12.48
C VAL A 90 28.62 30.45 12.79
N ASN A 91 27.68 31.21 13.34
CA ASN A 91 26.32 30.78 13.62
C ASN A 91 25.32 31.46 12.67
N GLN A 92 24.11 30.91 12.62
CA GLN A 92 23.01 31.52 11.89
C GLN A 92 22.71 32.92 12.44
N ASN A 93 22.50 33.89 11.54
CA ASN A 93 22.33 35.32 11.77
C ASN A 93 23.60 36.16 12.01
N ASP A 94 24.80 35.56 12.04
CA ASP A 94 26.05 36.32 12.15
C ASP A 94 26.26 37.22 10.91
N ILE A 95 26.82 38.42 11.14
CA ILE A 95 27.25 39.33 10.08
C ILE A 95 28.72 39.05 9.78
N VAL A 96 29.05 38.79 8.51
CA VAL A 96 30.37 38.36 8.04
C VAL A 96 30.83 39.21 6.87
N ASN A 97 32.15 39.36 6.76
CA ASN A 97 32.82 40.01 5.62
C ASN A 97 33.89 39.10 5.01
N ASN A 98 34.54 39.53 3.92
CA ASN A 98 35.54 38.72 3.23
C ASN A 98 36.80 38.38 4.07
N LYS A 99 36.96 38.98 5.26
CA LYS A 99 37.99 38.64 6.25
C LYS A 99 37.49 37.66 7.32
N SER A 100 36.18 37.45 7.44
CA SER A 100 35.57 36.50 8.37
C SER A 100 35.76 35.06 7.91
N LYS A 101 36.32 34.24 8.80
CA LYS A 101 36.47 32.79 8.59
C LYS A 101 35.12 32.11 8.80
N LEU A 102 34.60 31.41 7.78
CA LEU A 102 33.31 30.72 7.84
C LEU A 102 33.46 29.29 8.35
N LEU A 103 34.33 28.50 7.71
CA LEU A 103 34.52 27.10 8.07
C LEU A 103 35.93 26.59 7.77
N SER A 104 36.28 25.47 8.40
CA SER A 104 37.42 24.61 8.06
C SER A 104 36.89 23.30 7.51
N VAL A 105 37.52 22.81 6.45
CA VAL A 105 37.13 21.63 5.67
C VAL A 105 38.32 20.69 5.58
N ASP A 106 38.13 19.42 5.94
CA ASP A 106 39.12 18.38 5.68
C ASP A 106 39.01 17.91 4.21
N LEU A 107 39.75 18.57 3.30
CA LEU A 107 39.73 18.26 1.88
C LEU A 107 40.30 16.87 1.56
N ASP A 108 41.25 16.38 2.36
CA ASP A 108 41.83 15.04 2.18
C ASP A 108 40.80 13.96 2.52
N LYS A 109 39.98 14.17 3.56
CA LYS A 109 38.87 13.28 3.87
C LYS A 109 37.77 13.28 2.80
N ILE A 110 37.54 14.40 2.12
CA ILE A 110 36.62 14.43 0.95
C ILE A 110 37.20 13.58 -0.19
N LYS A 111 38.48 13.77 -0.51
CA LYS A 111 39.18 13.01 -1.56
C LYS A 111 39.26 11.52 -1.25
N SER A 112 39.54 11.14 0.00
CA SER A 112 39.64 9.73 0.43
C SER A 112 38.30 8.99 0.35
N ASN A 113 37.18 9.71 0.31
CA ASN A 113 35.84 9.16 0.09
C ASN A 113 35.44 9.18 -1.41
N ASN A 114 36.37 9.44 -2.33
CA ASN A 114 36.14 9.57 -3.78
C ASN A 114 35.06 10.61 -4.14
N LEU A 115 35.01 11.72 -3.39
CA LEU A 115 34.12 12.85 -3.66
C LEU A 115 34.89 14.05 -4.21
N SER A 116 34.24 14.87 -5.03
CA SER A 116 34.85 16.05 -5.64
C SER A 116 34.93 17.20 -4.64
N THR A 117 36.06 17.92 -4.62
CA THR A 117 36.23 19.13 -3.81
C THR A 117 35.73 20.40 -4.51
N GLU A 118 35.20 20.29 -5.74
CA GLU A 118 34.61 21.41 -6.46
C GLU A 118 33.50 22.05 -5.61
N THR A 119 33.60 23.36 -5.41
CA THR A 119 32.76 24.12 -4.49
C THR A 119 32.01 25.20 -5.29
N PRO A 120 30.73 24.96 -5.66
CA PRO A 120 29.89 25.97 -6.29
C PRO A 120 29.63 27.18 -5.39
N ILE A 121 29.69 28.37 -5.99
CA ILE A 121 29.35 29.67 -5.38
C ILE A 121 28.34 30.36 -6.30
N LEU A 122 27.07 30.37 -5.89
CA LEU A 122 25.93 30.68 -6.76
C LEU A 122 25.05 31.76 -6.16
N ILE A 123 24.44 32.58 -7.00
CA ILE A 123 23.32 33.42 -6.61
C ILE A 123 22.04 32.68 -7.01
N VAL A 124 21.15 32.48 -6.04
CA VAL A 124 19.84 31.85 -6.29
C VAL A 124 18.97 32.85 -7.04
N GLU A 125 18.58 32.50 -8.26
CA GLU A 125 17.61 33.29 -9.03
C GLU A 125 16.18 33.00 -8.57
N ASP A 126 15.37 34.05 -8.42
CA ASP A 126 13.93 33.97 -8.20
C ASP A 126 13.18 34.90 -9.18
N GLU A 127 11.86 35.04 -9.04
CA GLU A 127 11.05 35.88 -9.94
C GLU A 127 11.47 37.37 -9.95
N LYS A 128 12.24 37.83 -8.96
CA LYS A 128 12.66 39.22 -8.76
C LYS A 128 14.12 39.47 -9.13
N THR A 129 14.94 38.42 -9.17
CA THR A 129 16.40 38.52 -9.34
C THR A 129 16.86 37.68 -10.52
N LYS A 130 17.42 38.33 -11.55
CA LYS A 130 17.98 37.64 -12.72
C LYS A 130 19.41 38.09 -12.97
N ILE A 131 20.33 37.15 -13.17
CA ILE A 131 21.70 37.45 -13.55
C ILE A 131 21.71 37.91 -15.02
N ILE A 132 22.24 39.10 -15.26
CA ILE A 132 22.38 39.69 -16.61
C ILE A 132 23.70 39.23 -17.24
N SER A 133 24.79 39.29 -16.47
CA SER A 133 26.12 38.91 -16.92
C SER A 133 27.02 38.53 -15.76
N LYS A 134 28.04 37.73 -16.06
CA LYS A 134 29.10 37.33 -15.15
C LYS A 134 30.45 37.51 -15.82
N GLU A 135 31.35 38.19 -15.15
CA GLU A 135 32.73 38.42 -15.60
C GLU A 135 33.68 37.73 -14.63
N LEU A 136 34.47 36.79 -15.14
CA LEU A 136 35.52 36.12 -14.38
C LEU A 136 36.79 36.97 -14.44
N ILE A 137 37.31 37.38 -13.29
CA ILE A 137 38.46 38.30 -13.19
C ILE A 137 39.76 37.53 -13.08
N LYS A 138 39.75 36.38 -12.39
CA LYS A 138 40.97 35.61 -12.10
C LYS A 138 40.66 34.12 -12.03
N GLU A 139 41.43 33.31 -12.78
CA GLU A 139 41.30 31.85 -12.78
C GLU A 139 42.08 31.17 -11.66
N ASN A 140 43.15 31.79 -11.16
CA ASN A 140 43.93 31.28 -10.02
C ASN A 140 44.06 32.38 -8.98
N ALA A 141 43.46 32.20 -7.81
CA ALA A 141 43.28 33.26 -6.83
C ALA A 141 43.86 32.88 -5.46
N GLU A 142 44.49 33.85 -4.80
CA GLU A 142 44.81 33.79 -3.38
C GLU A 142 43.59 34.21 -2.56
N LYS A 143 43.50 33.78 -1.30
CA LYS A 143 42.39 34.14 -0.41
C LYS A 143 42.20 35.66 -0.36
N GLY A 144 40.98 36.12 -0.64
CA GLY A 144 40.59 37.54 -0.60
C GLY A 144 40.77 38.29 -1.91
N ASP A 145 41.35 37.67 -2.95
CA ASP A 145 41.36 38.23 -4.31
C ASP A 145 39.94 38.38 -4.85
N LEU A 146 39.70 39.42 -5.66
CA LEU A 146 38.45 39.58 -6.40
C LEU A 146 38.45 38.59 -7.58
N ILE A 147 37.49 37.65 -7.60
CA ILE A 147 37.48 36.53 -8.55
C ILE A 147 36.39 36.65 -9.63
N ALA A 148 35.27 37.29 -9.32
CA ALA A 148 34.21 37.52 -10.29
C ALA A 148 33.37 38.75 -9.94
N ILE A 149 32.82 39.38 -10.98
CA ILE A 149 31.77 40.39 -10.88
C ILE A 149 30.50 39.82 -11.52
N ILE A 150 29.40 39.84 -10.77
CA ILE A 150 28.08 39.39 -11.26
C ILE A 150 27.12 40.58 -11.28
N ASN A 151 26.58 40.87 -12.47
CA ASN A 151 25.57 41.90 -12.66
C ASN A 151 24.17 41.29 -12.56
N VAL A 152 23.37 41.76 -11.61
CA VAL A 152 22.02 41.27 -11.34
C VAL A 152 21.00 42.35 -11.64
N ASP A 153 19.94 42.01 -12.38
CA ASP A 153 18.74 42.82 -12.51
C ASP A 153 17.84 42.60 -11.30
N ILE A 154 17.45 43.68 -10.65
CA ILE A 154 16.50 43.66 -9.53
C ILE A 154 15.34 44.56 -9.96
N LYS A 155 14.17 43.97 -10.18
CA LYS A 155 12.96 44.74 -10.52
C LYS A 155 12.51 45.55 -9.30
N GLU A 156 12.92 46.80 -9.19
CA GLU A 156 12.40 47.75 -8.19
C GLU A 156 11.08 48.38 -8.68
N ILE A 157 10.05 48.27 -7.84
CA ILE A 157 8.76 48.95 -8.02
C ILE A 157 8.95 50.40 -7.54
N LYS A 158 8.90 51.37 -8.46
CA LYS A 158 8.73 52.77 -8.08
C LYS A 158 7.33 52.96 -7.48
N ASN A 159 7.32 53.32 -6.20
CA ASN A 159 6.15 53.88 -5.52
C ASN A 159 5.79 55.23 -6.16
N THR A 160 4.58 55.31 -6.70
CA THR A 160 3.80 56.54 -6.69
C THR A 160 2.39 56.19 -6.24
N ASP A 161 1.95 56.94 -5.25
CA ASP A 161 0.82 56.69 -4.36
C ASP A 161 -0.57 56.61 -5.03
N ASN A 162 -1.46 55.97 -4.25
CA ASN A 162 -2.92 56.07 -4.22
C ASN A 162 -3.75 55.09 -5.07
N ASN A 163 -3.80 53.81 -4.67
CA ASN A 163 -5.00 53.17 -4.09
C ASN A 163 -4.76 51.68 -3.79
N ASN A 164 -5.31 51.22 -2.66
CA ASN A 164 -5.08 49.93 -2.01
C ASN A 164 -5.39 48.68 -2.85
N ASP A 165 -4.38 48.03 -3.43
CA ASP A 165 -4.44 46.59 -3.74
C ASP A 165 -3.02 46.00 -3.85
N THR A 166 -2.44 45.55 -2.74
CA THR A 166 -1.26 44.67 -2.76
C THR A 166 -1.70 43.25 -3.10
N LEU A 167 -0.89 42.50 -3.87
CA LEU A 167 -1.16 41.09 -4.12
C LEU A 167 -1.17 40.31 -2.80
N LEU A 168 -2.29 39.66 -2.46
CA LEU A 168 -2.40 38.82 -1.27
C LEU A 168 -1.45 37.62 -1.36
N GLU A 169 -0.84 37.24 -0.23
CA GLU A 169 0.01 36.04 -0.17
C GLU A 169 -0.85 34.77 -0.24
N LEU A 170 -0.55 33.87 -1.18
CA LEU A 170 -1.22 32.57 -1.26
C LEU A 170 -0.64 31.62 -0.22
N LYS A 171 -1.45 31.19 0.76
CA LYS A 171 -1.00 30.21 1.74
C LYS A 171 -0.68 28.87 1.05
N SER A 172 0.31 28.13 1.57
CA SER A 172 0.59 26.78 1.08
C SER A 172 -0.57 25.83 1.42
N TYR A 173 -1.12 25.13 0.43
CA TYR A 173 -2.07 24.05 0.70
C TYR A 173 -1.36 22.86 1.35
N LYS A 174 -1.70 22.57 2.60
CA LYS A 174 -1.37 21.30 3.26
C LYS A 174 -2.61 20.43 3.32
N SER A 175 -2.54 19.23 2.77
CA SER A 175 -3.64 18.27 2.93
C SER A 175 -3.74 17.84 4.40
N LYS A 176 -4.95 17.49 4.85
CA LYS A 176 -5.14 16.94 6.21
C LYS A 176 -4.30 15.69 6.50
N TYR A 177 -3.94 14.92 5.47
CA TYR A 177 -3.08 13.75 5.61
C TYR A 177 -1.62 14.13 5.83
N LEU A 178 -1.16 15.23 5.23
CA LEU A 178 0.18 15.78 5.45
C LEU A 178 0.29 16.35 6.86
N ILE A 179 -0.71 17.11 7.32
CA ILE A 179 -0.77 17.64 8.68
C ILE A 179 -0.72 16.49 9.69
N ALA A 180 -1.57 15.47 9.52
CA ALA A 180 -1.54 14.31 10.40
C ALA A 180 -0.22 13.52 10.32
N ALA A 181 0.42 13.44 9.15
CA ALA A 181 1.72 12.81 9.01
C ALA A 181 2.82 13.59 9.76
N GLU A 182 2.84 14.92 9.66
CA GLU A 182 3.75 15.81 10.41
C GLU A 182 3.54 15.64 11.92
N ASP A 183 2.28 15.67 12.38
CA ASP A 183 1.90 15.47 13.78
C ASP A 183 2.35 14.09 14.28
N PHE A 184 2.05 13.02 13.54
CA PHE A 184 2.41 11.66 13.96
C PHE A 184 3.93 11.48 14.00
N VAL A 185 4.69 12.00 13.03
CA VAL A 185 6.16 11.92 13.04
C VAL A 185 6.72 12.63 14.28
N LYS A 186 6.16 13.79 14.64
CA LYS A 186 6.54 14.50 15.86
C LYS A 186 6.18 13.71 17.12
N ASP A 187 4.94 13.23 17.20
CA ASP A 187 4.41 12.56 18.38
C ASP A 187 5.04 11.19 18.62
N VAL A 188 5.55 10.51 17.58
CA VAL A 188 6.32 9.26 17.76
C VAL A 188 7.77 9.51 18.16
N GLY A 189 8.20 10.76 18.36
CA GLY A 189 9.56 11.10 18.81
C GLY A 189 10.55 11.41 17.67
N GLY A 190 10.05 11.78 16.49
CA GLY A 190 10.84 12.18 15.32
C GLY A 190 11.21 11.04 14.37
N LEU A 191 11.83 11.39 13.24
CA LEU A 191 12.22 10.44 12.17
C LEU A 191 13.21 9.37 12.64
N GLN A 192 14.02 9.67 13.66
CA GLN A 192 14.97 8.75 14.27
C GLN A 192 14.34 7.70 15.20
N ASN A 193 13.11 7.90 15.67
CA ASN A 193 12.52 7.03 16.70
C ASN A 193 11.64 5.89 16.14
N PHE A 194 11.59 5.73 14.82
CA PHE A 194 10.92 4.60 14.18
C PHE A 194 11.71 4.05 12.99
N SER A 195 11.87 2.72 12.93
CA SER A 195 12.63 2.08 11.87
C SER A 195 11.86 2.06 10.55
N ASP A 196 10.55 1.79 10.61
CA ASP A 196 9.70 1.58 9.43
C ASP A 196 8.29 2.09 9.68
N VAL A 197 7.61 2.50 8.60
CA VAL A 197 6.20 2.89 8.60
C VAL A 197 5.47 2.19 7.46
N TYR A 198 4.39 1.50 7.77
CA TYR A 198 3.58 0.80 6.79
C TYR A 198 2.11 0.79 7.21
N ASN A 199 1.23 0.31 6.34
CA ASN A 199 -0.19 0.28 6.65
C ASN A 199 -0.86 -1.01 6.19
N CYS A 200 -1.92 -1.40 6.90
CA CYS A 200 -2.94 -2.28 6.34
C CYS A 200 -4.11 -1.45 5.79
N MET A 201 -5.26 -2.08 5.55
CA MET A 201 -6.44 -1.38 5.04
C MET A 201 -6.93 -0.27 5.98
N THR A 202 -6.74 -0.40 7.30
CA THR A 202 -7.32 0.53 8.28
C THR A 202 -6.36 1.12 9.32
N ARG A 203 -5.10 0.67 9.37
CA ARG A 203 -4.16 1.04 10.45
C ARG A 203 -2.79 1.43 9.91
N LEU A 204 -2.26 2.52 10.45
CA LEU A 204 -0.90 3.00 10.21
C LEU A 204 -0.01 2.41 11.30
N ARG A 205 1.10 1.82 10.92
CA ARG A 205 1.95 1.03 11.81
C ARG A 205 3.33 1.64 11.80
N PHE A 206 3.80 2.04 12.98
CA PHE A 206 5.17 2.47 13.21
C PHE A 206 5.90 1.39 14.01
N ASN A 207 7.04 0.95 13.51
CA ASN A 207 7.96 0.13 14.30
C ASN A 207 8.85 1.06 15.13
N ILE A 208 8.50 1.22 16.41
CA ILE A 208 9.11 2.19 17.32
C ILE A 208 10.39 1.62 17.93
N VAL A 209 11.44 2.46 17.99
CA VAL A 209 12.72 2.13 18.62
C VAL A 209 12.63 2.34 20.14
N ASP A 210 12.19 3.51 20.58
CA ASP A 210 12.02 3.86 22.00
C ASP A 210 10.59 4.34 22.29
N LYS A 211 9.89 3.58 23.13
CA LYS A 211 8.49 3.87 23.49
C LYS A 211 8.33 5.10 24.38
N THR A 212 9.36 5.47 25.14
CA THR A 212 9.25 6.57 26.11
C THR A 212 9.12 7.94 25.45
N LYS A 213 9.57 8.04 24.19
CA LYS A 213 9.48 9.24 23.35
C LYS A 213 8.15 9.37 22.60
N VAL A 214 7.24 8.42 22.75
CA VAL A 214 5.94 8.43 22.04
C VAL A 214 4.86 9.11 22.89
N ASP A 215 4.33 10.23 22.42
CA ASP A 215 3.18 10.89 23.02
C ASP A 215 1.86 10.32 22.50
N THR A 216 1.41 9.23 23.14
CA THR A 216 0.13 8.58 22.81
C THR A 216 -1.09 9.46 23.06
N LYS A 217 -1.01 10.46 23.96
CA LYS A 217 -2.12 11.37 24.26
C LYS A 217 -2.30 12.40 23.15
N SER A 218 -1.20 12.93 22.61
CA SER A 218 -1.23 13.83 21.45
C SER A 218 -1.80 13.12 20.22
N ILE A 219 -1.32 11.90 19.93
CA ILE A 219 -1.80 11.10 18.79
C ILE A 219 -3.30 10.85 18.88
N SER A 220 -3.83 10.55 20.07
CA SER A 220 -5.26 10.28 20.27
C SER A 220 -6.15 11.52 20.12
N LYS A 221 -5.59 12.74 20.15
CA LYS A 221 -6.34 13.99 19.94
C LYS A 221 -6.48 14.36 18.46
N ASN A 222 -5.65 13.79 17.58
CA ASN A 222 -5.72 14.08 16.16
C ASN A 222 -7.04 13.56 15.55
N GLU A 223 -7.70 14.39 14.73
CA GLU A 223 -9.03 14.12 14.18
C GLU A 223 -9.13 12.86 13.28
N LEU A 224 -8.00 12.38 12.75
CA LEU A 224 -7.96 11.15 11.96
C LEU A 224 -7.83 9.89 12.82
N VAL A 225 -7.49 10.02 14.11
CA VAL A 225 -7.20 8.90 15.00
C VAL A 225 -8.46 8.46 15.73
N LYS A 226 -8.82 7.20 15.53
CA LYS A 226 -9.98 6.56 16.17
C LYS A 226 -9.57 5.71 17.37
N GLY A 227 -8.30 5.39 17.48
CA GLY A 227 -7.74 4.57 18.53
C GLY A 227 -6.27 4.31 18.28
N ILE A 228 -5.59 3.88 19.33
CA ILE A 228 -4.19 3.50 19.30
C ILE A 228 -4.09 2.13 19.96
N ASN A 229 -3.27 1.26 19.39
CA ASN A 229 -2.93 -0.01 20.00
C ASN A 229 -1.42 -0.27 19.92
N TRP A 230 -0.91 -1.04 20.88
CA TRP A 230 0.48 -1.46 20.91
C TRP A 230 0.57 -2.97 20.69
N ASN A 231 1.50 -3.37 19.82
CA ASN A 231 1.81 -4.78 19.59
C ASN A 231 3.33 -5.00 19.64
N GLY A 232 3.85 -5.36 20.82
CA GLY A 232 5.29 -5.36 21.05
C GLY A 232 5.84 -3.94 20.89
N ASN A 233 6.81 -3.74 20.01
CA ASN A 233 7.38 -2.42 19.69
C ASN A 233 6.66 -1.69 18.52
N GLU A 234 5.58 -2.28 18.01
CA GLU A 234 4.79 -1.67 16.95
C GLU A 234 3.67 -0.81 17.55
N LEU A 235 3.67 0.48 17.24
CA LEU A 235 2.57 1.39 17.48
C LEU A 235 1.60 1.32 16.30
N GLN A 236 0.34 1.00 16.57
CA GLN A 236 -0.72 0.97 15.57
C GLN A 236 -1.70 2.13 15.80
N ILE A 237 -1.73 3.06 14.85
CA ILE A 237 -2.67 4.18 14.84
C ILE A 237 -3.86 3.79 13.94
N ILE A 238 -5.06 3.76 14.51
CA ILE A 238 -6.28 3.35 13.82
C ILE A 238 -6.89 4.58 13.12
N ILE A 239 -6.86 4.59 11.78
CA ILE A 239 -7.31 5.72 10.96
C ILE A 239 -8.57 5.34 10.14
N GLY A 240 -8.57 4.12 9.59
CA GLY A 240 -9.59 3.64 8.65
C GLY A 240 -9.08 3.53 7.21
N GLY A 241 -10.00 3.40 6.24
CA GLY A 241 -9.70 3.11 4.83
C GLY A 241 -8.79 4.11 4.11
N GLU A 242 -8.54 5.27 4.71
CA GLU A 242 -7.68 6.32 4.17
C GLU A 242 -6.24 6.27 4.72
N CYS A 243 -5.93 5.26 5.52
CA CYS A 243 -4.66 5.13 6.20
C CYS A 243 -3.45 5.15 5.25
N TYR A 244 -3.57 4.56 4.06
CA TYR A 244 -2.49 4.57 3.07
C TYR A 244 -2.06 5.99 2.68
N LYS A 245 -3.01 6.95 2.64
CA LYS A 245 -2.71 8.35 2.30
C LYS A 245 -1.81 8.99 3.34
N VAL A 246 -2.06 8.74 4.63
CA VAL A 246 -1.21 9.24 5.71
C VAL A 246 0.16 8.55 5.67
N LYS A 247 0.19 7.23 5.45
CA LYS A 247 1.46 6.51 5.28
C LYS A 247 2.30 7.11 4.17
N ASP A 248 1.69 7.41 3.02
CA ASP A 248 2.40 7.97 1.87
C ASP A 248 2.99 9.34 2.21
N GLU A 249 2.28 10.20 2.94
CA GLU A 249 2.82 11.48 3.42
C GLU A 249 3.93 11.29 4.45
N VAL A 250 3.82 10.36 5.40
CA VAL A 250 4.90 10.05 6.36
C VAL A 250 6.15 9.55 5.63
N VAL A 251 5.98 8.71 4.62
CA VAL A 251 7.10 8.23 3.78
C VAL A 251 7.75 9.40 3.05
N LYS A 252 6.97 10.33 2.47
CA LYS A 252 7.51 11.54 1.83
C LYS A 252 8.31 12.41 2.81
N ILE A 253 7.79 12.62 4.02
CA ILE A 253 8.49 13.36 5.09
C ILE A 253 9.80 12.65 5.45
N LYS A 254 9.77 11.33 5.66
CA LYS A 254 10.96 10.54 6.02
C LYS A 254 12.02 10.52 4.92
N SER A 255 11.61 10.57 3.65
CA SER A 255 12.52 10.37 2.53
C SER A 255 13.15 11.64 1.99
N GLY A 256 12.74 12.84 2.44
CA GLY A 256 13.25 14.13 1.88
C GLY A 256 13.25 14.16 0.34
N VAL A 257 12.37 13.35 -0.24
CA VAL A 257 12.51 12.48 -1.44
C VAL A 257 13.87 12.48 -2.18
N VAL A 258 14.79 11.60 -1.77
CA VAL A 258 15.52 10.64 -2.65
C VAL A 258 15.67 9.28 -1.94
N VAL A 259 15.35 8.22 -2.67
CA VAL A 259 15.39 6.81 -2.25
C VAL A 259 16.81 6.35 -1.91
N LYS A 260 17.01 5.84 -0.69
CA LYS A 260 17.72 4.56 -0.46
C LYS A 260 17.47 4.00 0.94
N ASP A 261 16.95 2.77 0.92
CA ASP A 261 16.85 1.85 2.05
C ASP A 261 18.19 1.71 2.81
N VAL A 262 18.19 2.08 4.08
CA VAL A 262 19.03 1.43 5.10
C VAL A 262 18.17 1.22 6.34
N ILE A 263 17.72 -0.01 6.55
CA ILE A 263 17.25 -0.46 7.87
C ILE A 263 18.14 -1.63 8.28
N ASN A 264 18.87 -1.40 9.36
CA ASN A 264 19.65 -2.39 10.08
C ASN A 264 18.73 -3.55 10.51
N LYS A 265 19.04 -4.75 10.00
CA LYS A 265 18.50 -5.99 10.53
C LYS A 265 19.28 -6.34 11.78
N ASN A 266 18.61 -6.31 12.93
CA ASN A 266 18.58 -7.43 13.87
C ASN A 266 17.52 -7.15 14.95
N LEU A 267 16.86 -8.21 15.41
CA LEU A 267 15.79 -8.26 16.43
C LEU A 267 14.33 -8.16 15.95
N ILE A 268 13.90 -8.99 14.98
CA ILE A 268 12.47 -9.35 14.86
C ILE A 268 12.33 -10.84 14.52
N LYS A 269 11.57 -11.59 15.34
CA LYS A 269 11.19 -12.99 15.06
C LYS A 269 10.47 -13.05 13.70
N LYS A 270 11.07 -13.77 12.74
CA LYS A 270 10.52 -13.93 11.38
C LYS A 270 9.11 -14.56 11.48
N PRO A 271 8.09 -13.98 10.82
CA PRO A 271 6.78 -14.59 10.76
C PRO A 271 6.86 -15.98 10.10
N PRO A 272 5.90 -16.89 10.40
CA PRO A 272 5.87 -18.23 9.82
C PRO A 272 5.89 -18.17 8.29
N ILE A 273 6.48 -19.19 7.66
CA ILE A 273 6.73 -19.26 6.21
C ILE A 273 5.46 -19.02 5.39
N SER A 274 4.32 -19.56 5.82
CA SER A 274 3.01 -19.35 5.19
C SER A 274 2.60 -17.87 5.15
N LYS A 275 2.86 -17.11 6.23
CA LYS A 275 2.56 -15.68 6.30
C LYS A 275 3.52 -14.86 5.43
N ARG A 276 4.79 -15.29 5.32
CA ARG A 276 5.79 -14.66 4.45
C ARG A 276 5.45 -14.86 2.97
N LEU A 277 5.03 -16.07 2.60
CA LEU A 277 4.59 -16.40 1.24
C LEU A 277 3.32 -15.61 0.88
N LEU A 278 2.34 -15.56 1.78
CA LEU A 278 1.12 -14.78 1.58
C LEU A 278 1.41 -13.28 1.42
N THR A 279 2.29 -12.73 2.26
CA THR A 279 2.67 -11.30 2.17
C THR A 279 3.44 -11.01 0.88
N MET A 280 4.27 -11.96 0.42
CA MET A 280 4.96 -11.86 -0.86
C MET A 280 3.96 -11.84 -2.02
N LEU A 281 3.01 -12.78 -2.05
CA LEU A 281 1.99 -12.83 -3.09
C LEU A 281 1.13 -11.56 -3.11
N SER A 282 0.64 -11.11 -1.95
CA SER A 282 -0.11 -9.85 -1.87
C SER A 282 0.72 -8.64 -2.29
N GLY A 283 2.01 -8.59 -1.96
CA GLY A 283 2.92 -7.50 -2.34
C GLY A 283 3.25 -7.45 -3.83
N ILE A 284 3.28 -8.61 -4.49
CA ILE A 284 3.50 -8.73 -5.94
C ILE A 284 2.22 -8.40 -6.73
N MET A 285 1.07 -8.81 -6.21
CA MET A 285 -0.23 -8.70 -6.90
C MET A 285 -0.87 -7.31 -6.74
N ALA A 286 -0.81 -6.69 -5.56
CA ALA A 286 -1.52 -5.45 -5.27
C ALA A 286 -1.21 -4.28 -6.23
N PRO A 287 0.05 -4.05 -6.68
CA PRO A 287 0.35 -2.99 -7.64
C PRO A 287 -0.27 -3.22 -9.03
N ASN A 288 -0.65 -4.46 -9.36
CA ASN A 288 -1.17 -4.84 -10.68
C ASN A 288 -2.69 -4.72 -10.77
N ILE A 289 -3.39 -4.62 -9.64
CA ILE A 289 -4.86 -4.51 -9.60
C ILE A 289 -5.37 -3.37 -10.49
N PRO A 290 -4.89 -2.11 -10.40
CA PRO A 290 -5.41 -1.01 -11.22
C PRO A 290 -5.27 -1.24 -12.73
N ILE A 291 -4.19 -1.90 -13.16
CA ILE A 291 -3.94 -2.23 -14.57
C ILE A 291 -4.96 -3.26 -15.04
N LEU A 292 -5.17 -4.32 -14.26
CA LEU A 292 -6.20 -5.32 -14.54
C LEU A 292 -7.60 -4.70 -14.60
N MET A 293 -7.89 -3.71 -13.74
CA MET A 293 -9.17 -2.98 -13.79
C MET A 293 -9.33 -2.23 -15.12
N ALA A 294 -8.31 -1.46 -15.52
CA ALA A 294 -8.39 -0.62 -16.71
C ALA A 294 -8.57 -1.47 -17.98
N VAL A 295 -7.76 -2.52 -18.13
CA VAL A 295 -7.79 -3.39 -19.30
C VAL A 295 -9.06 -4.24 -19.32
N GLY A 296 -9.48 -4.78 -18.16
CA GLY A 296 -10.73 -5.52 -18.04
C GLY A 296 -11.97 -4.70 -18.38
N LEU A 297 -12.01 -3.42 -17.98
CA LEU A 297 -13.09 -2.49 -18.34
C LEU A 297 -13.08 -2.14 -19.84
N LEU A 298 -11.91 -2.04 -20.46
CA LEU A 298 -11.81 -1.85 -21.92
C LEU A 298 -12.27 -3.08 -22.70
N ALA A 299 -11.92 -4.29 -22.25
CA ALA A 299 -12.42 -5.54 -22.82
C ALA A 299 -13.93 -5.68 -22.70
N ALA A 300 -14.47 -5.30 -21.54
CA ALA A 300 -15.91 -5.20 -21.33
C ALA A 300 -16.58 -4.21 -22.29
N LEU A 301 -16.03 -3.01 -22.43
CA LEU A 301 -16.57 -1.96 -23.31
C LEU A 301 -16.54 -2.41 -24.78
N GLN A 302 -15.43 -2.99 -25.23
CA GLN A 302 -15.30 -3.55 -26.58
C GLN A 302 -16.37 -4.63 -26.79
N SER A 303 -16.51 -5.56 -25.86
CA SER A 303 -17.50 -6.64 -25.97
C SER A 303 -18.94 -6.13 -25.99
N LEU A 304 -19.25 -5.08 -25.21
CA LEU A 304 -20.54 -4.40 -25.26
C LEU A 304 -20.80 -3.76 -26.63
N PHE A 305 -19.81 -3.09 -27.21
CA PHE A 305 -19.93 -2.45 -28.53
C PHE A 305 -20.10 -3.47 -29.65
N VAL A 306 -19.45 -4.63 -29.55
CA VAL A 306 -19.68 -5.76 -30.47
C VAL A 306 -21.13 -6.24 -30.37
N ASN A 307 -21.62 -6.48 -29.15
CA ASN A 307 -23.00 -6.96 -28.94
C ASN A 307 -24.07 -5.94 -29.38
N LEU A 308 -23.78 -4.64 -29.28
CA LEU A 308 -24.66 -3.56 -29.74
C LEU A 308 -24.53 -3.27 -31.25
N ASN A 309 -23.71 -4.05 -31.98
CA ASN A 309 -23.38 -3.83 -33.39
C ASN A 309 -22.79 -2.43 -33.68
N ILE A 310 -22.14 -1.80 -32.68
CA ILE A 310 -21.40 -0.53 -32.84
C ILE A 310 -20.02 -0.81 -33.46
N THR A 311 -19.39 -1.92 -33.07
CA THR A 311 -18.12 -2.41 -33.60
C THR A 311 -18.30 -3.83 -34.12
N LYS A 312 -17.49 -4.23 -35.10
CA LYS A 312 -17.48 -5.62 -35.58
C LYS A 312 -16.67 -6.50 -34.63
N GLU A 313 -16.99 -7.79 -34.62
CA GLU A 313 -16.13 -8.77 -33.95
C GLU A 313 -14.78 -8.84 -34.66
N VAL A 314 -13.71 -8.74 -33.87
CA VAL A 314 -12.33 -8.75 -34.35
C VAL A 314 -11.58 -9.84 -33.61
N THR A 315 -10.82 -10.63 -34.35
CA THR A 315 -9.89 -11.66 -33.88
C THR A 315 -8.47 -11.27 -34.28
N GLU A 316 -7.45 -11.92 -33.71
CA GLU A 316 -6.04 -11.60 -34.00
C GLU A 316 -5.71 -11.64 -35.50
N ASP A 317 -6.32 -12.56 -36.24
CA ASP A 317 -6.14 -12.68 -37.70
C ASP A 317 -6.88 -11.59 -38.49
N THR A 318 -7.98 -11.05 -37.95
CA THR A 318 -8.84 -10.09 -38.65
C THR A 318 -8.59 -8.64 -38.24
N VAL A 319 -7.78 -8.37 -37.20
CA VAL A 319 -7.43 -7.02 -36.71
C VAL A 319 -7.00 -6.10 -37.85
N TRP A 320 -6.15 -6.60 -38.75
CA TRP A 320 -5.58 -5.80 -39.84
C TRP A 320 -6.57 -5.47 -40.95
N SER A 321 -7.68 -6.21 -41.01
CA SER A 321 -8.79 -6.00 -41.95
C SER A 321 -10.01 -5.33 -41.33
N ALA A 322 -9.98 -5.11 -40.01
CA ALA A 322 -11.08 -4.47 -39.27
C ALA A 322 -11.14 -2.96 -39.53
N ASP A 323 -12.31 -2.37 -39.34
CA ASP A 323 -12.40 -0.91 -39.31
C ASP A 323 -11.60 -0.33 -38.13
N MET A 324 -11.16 0.93 -38.26
CA MET A 324 -10.26 1.55 -37.30
C MET A 324 -10.77 1.49 -35.85
N LEU A 325 -12.07 1.70 -35.64
CA LEU A 325 -12.65 1.72 -34.30
C LEU A 325 -12.64 0.32 -33.69
N SER A 326 -13.10 -0.69 -34.44
CA SER A 326 -13.11 -2.09 -33.99
C SER A 326 -11.69 -2.61 -33.74
N GLY A 327 -10.74 -2.32 -34.63
CA GLY A 327 -9.34 -2.72 -34.50
C GLY A 327 -8.64 -2.07 -33.29
N VAL A 328 -8.77 -0.75 -33.11
CA VAL A 328 -8.17 -0.03 -31.98
C VAL A 328 -8.75 -0.50 -30.65
N LEU A 329 -10.07 -0.67 -30.56
CA LEU A 329 -10.71 -1.15 -29.33
C LEU A 329 -10.31 -2.59 -28.99
N PHE A 330 -10.15 -3.46 -29.99
CA PHE A 330 -9.62 -4.81 -29.79
C PHE A 330 -8.17 -4.79 -29.26
N ILE A 331 -7.30 -3.93 -29.81
CA ILE A 331 -5.91 -3.81 -29.34
C ILE A 331 -5.89 -3.31 -27.89
N LEU A 332 -6.67 -2.27 -27.57
CA LEU A 332 -6.76 -1.70 -26.23
C LEU A 332 -7.29 -2.71 -25.20
N SER A 333 -8.18 -3.62 -25.60
CA SER A 333 -8.71 -4.65 -24.70
C SER A 333 -7.79 -5.85 -24.50
N LYS A 334 -6.95 -6.19 -25.49
CA LYS A 334 -6.12 -7.40 -25.48
C LYS A 334 -4.70 -7.20 -24.96
N VAL A 335 -4.02 -6.12 -25.38
CA VAL A 335 -2.59 -5.92 -25.11
C VAL A 335 -2.26 -6.00 -23.61
N GLY A 336 -3.07 -5.35 -22.78
CA GLY A 336 -2.81 -5.32 -21.34
C GLY A 336 -3.03 -6.66 -20.62
N LEU A 337 -3.88 -7.55 -21.14
CA LEU A 337 -4.09 -8.90 -20.61
C LEU A 337 -2.97 -9.82 -21.08
N ASN A 338 -2.65 -9.78 -22.38
CA ASN A 338 -1.62 -10.61 -22.98
C ASN A 338 -0.21 -10.31 -22.43
N LEU A 339 0.10 -9.04 -22.13
CA LEU A 339 1.42 -8.60 -21.66
C LEU A 339 1.49 -8.42 -20.14
N ILE A 340 0.47 -8.84 -19.38
CA ILE A 340 0.42 -8.64 -17.92
C ILE A 340 1.61 -9.29 -17.20
N GLY A 341 2.14 -10.38 -17.77
CA GLY A 341 3.33 -11.07 -17.28
C GLY A 341 4.53 -10.13 -17.08
N ILE A 342 4.75 -9.16 -17.98
CA ILE A 342 5.86 -8.20 -17.88
C ILE A 342 5.76 -7.39 -16.57
N VAL A 343 4.54 -6.95 -16.25
CA VAL A 343 4.26 -6.19 -15.02
C VAL A 343 4.51 -7.06 -13.79
N PHE A 344 4.10 -8.33 -13.82
CA PHE A 344 4.40 -9.31 -12.76
C PHE A 344 5.90 -9.56 -12.58
N CYS A 345 6.66 -9.67 -13.66
CA CYS A 345 8.12 -9.80 -13.61
C CYS A 345 8.74 -8.58 -12.90
N TYR A 346 8.31 -7.37 -13.31
CA TYR A 346 8.75 -6.11 -12.70
C TYR A 346 8.38 -6.03 -11.21
N THR A 347 7.13 -6.25 -10.83
CA THR A 347 6.70 -6.12 -9.43
C THR A 347 7.34 -7.18 -8.54
N THR A 348 7.54 -8.39 -9.05
CA THR A 348 8.25 -9.46 -8.34
C THR A 348 9.71 -9.10 -8.07
N CYS A 349 10.43 -8.65 -9.09
CA CYS A 349 11.82 -8.26 -8.95
C CYS A 349 11.96 -7.06 -7.98
N LYS A 350 11.08 -6.06 -8.13
CA LYS A 350 11.03 -4.89 -7.25
C LYS A 350 10.72 -5.27 -5.80
N TYR A 351 9.75 -6.14 -5.55
CA TYR A 351 9.40 -6.63 -4.21
C TYR A 351 10.59 -7.34 -3.55
N LEU A 352 11.32 -8.13 -4.33
CA LEU A 352 12.53 -8.80 -3.89
C LEU A 352 13.76 -7.89 -3.84
N LYS A 353 13.64 -6.59 -4.10
CA LYS A 353 14.74 -5.62 -4.11
C LYS A 353 15.85 -5.98 -5.13
N GLY A 354 15.48 -6.51 -6.29
CA GLY A 354 16.37 -6.63 -7.46
C GLY A 354 16.19 -5.46 -8.42
N ASN A 355 16.97 -5.41 -9.51
CA ASN A 355 16.85 -4.39 -10.55
C ASN A 355 15.51 -4.51 -11.34
N PRO A 356 14.57 -3.57 -11.18
CA PRO A 356 13.26 -3.65 -11.84
C PRO A 356 13.34 -3.39 -13.34
N VAL A 357 14.29 -2.56 -13.79
CA VAL A 357 14.48 -2.25 -15.22
C VAL A 357 14.91 -3.50 -15.97
N MET A 358 15.83 -4.27 -15.39
CA MET A 358 16.25 -5.56 -15.95
C MET A 358 15.07 -6.54 -16.07
N ALA A 359 14.20 -6.58 -15.06
CA ALA A 359 13.02 -7.44 -15.07
C ALA A 359 12.03 -7.08 -16.19
N ILE A 360 11.93 -5.81 -16.59
CA ILE A 360 11.13 -5.40 -17.76
C ILE A 360 11.69 -6.02 -19.04
N VAL A 361 13.01 -5.93 -19.24
CA VAL A 361 13.68 -6.51 -20.43
C VAL A 361 13.52 -8.03 -20.46
N VAL A 362 13.67 -8.70 -19.32
CA VAL A 362 13.41 -10.14 -19.18
C VAL A 362 11.96 -10.46 -19.54
N GLY A 363 10.99 -9.71 -19.03
CA GLY A 363 9.57 -9.88 -19.37
C GLY A 363 9.26 -9.66 -20.85
N LEU A 364 9.82 -8.61 -21.46
CA LEU A 364 9.68 -8.36 -22.90
C LEU A 364 10.25 -9.51 -23.74
N THR A 365 11.33 -10.12 -23.29
CA THR A 365 11.94 -11.27 -23.99
C THR A 365 11.03 -12.49 -23.92
N LEU A 366 10.47 -12.79 -22.74
CA LEU A 366 9.55 -13.92 -22.55
C LEU A 366 8.20 -13.76 -23.29
N THR A 367 7.83 -12.54 -23.67
CA THR A 367 6.66 -12.23 -24.51
C THR A 367 7.02 -11.98 -25.98
N SER A 368 8.28 -12.20 -26.37
CA SER A 368 8.73 -11.83 -27.71
C SER A 368 8.00 -12.64 -28.77
N ARG A 369 7.41 -11.92 -29.72
CA ARG A 369 6.75 -12.53 -30.88
C ARG A 369 7.72 -13.30 -31.79
N MET A 370 9.02 -13.10 -31.61
CA MET A 370 10.06 -13.84 -32.34
C MET A 370 10.10 -15.33 -31.95
N PHE A 371 9.44 -15.72 -30.85
CA PHE A 371 9.30 -17.12 -30.43
C PHE A 371 8.04 -17.82 -31.00
N TYR A 372 7.21 -17.15 -31.81
CA TYR A 372 6.11 -17.81 -32.53
C TYR A 372 6.62 -18.53 -33.78
N GLY A 373 6.47 -19.85 -33.83
CA GLY A 373 6.59 -20.63 -35.07
C GLY A 373 5.38 -20.46 -35.98
N ILE A 374 5.58 -20.64 -37.29
CA ILE A 374 4.54 -20.55 -38.33
C ILE A 374 3.42 -21.59 -38.06
N MET A 375 2.18 -21.09 -37.88
CA MET A 375 0.83 -21.71 -37.81
C MET A 375 0.59 -23.03 -37.05
N PRO A 376 -0.47 -23.11 -36.20
CA PRO A 376 -0.86 -24.34 -35.52
C PRO A 376 -1.59 -25.29 -36.48
N ASN A 377 -1.32 -26.60 -36.39
CA ASN A 377 -2.19 -27.64 -36.94
C ASN A 377 -2.89 -28.32 -35.74
N PRO A 378 -4.17 -28.02 -35.45
CA PRO A 378 -4.86 -28.56 -34.29
C PRO A 378 -5.12 -30.07 -34.48
N ASN A 379 -4.70 -30.89 -33.51
CA ASN A 379 -5.03 -32.31 -33.47
C ASN A 379 -6.45 -32.49 -32.86
N PRO A 380 -7.42 -33.07 -33.58
CA PRO A 380 -8.80 -33.22 -33.10
C PRO A 380 -8.95 -34.20 -31.92
N ASP A 381 -7.96 -35.06 -31.66
CA ASP A 381 -7.92 -35.98 -30.51
C ASP A 381 -6.65 -35.70 -29.66
N PRO A 382 -6.64 -34.67 -28.80
CA PRO A 382 -5.44 -34.27 -28.08
C PRO A 382 -5.04 -35.33 -27.04
N THR A 383 -3.91 -35.99 -27.29
CA THR A 383 -3.27 -36.89 -26.33
C THR A 383 -2.31 -36.10 -25.42
N PHE A 384 -1.73 -36.75 -24.41
CA PHE A 384 -0.71 -36.10 -23.57
C PHE A 384 0.42 -35.59 -24.47
N GLY A 385 0.71 -34.28 -24.43
CA GLY A 385 1.77 -33.63 -25.22
C GLY A 385 1.29 -32.74 -26.36
N ASP A 386 0.04 -32.86 -26.82
CA ASP A 386 -0.48 -32.09 -27.97
C ASP A 386 -0.84 -30.62 -27.64
N TRP A 387 -0.76 -30.24 -26.35
CA TRP A 387 -1.05 -28.90 -25.81
C TRP A 387 0.17 -27.97 -25.88
N VAL A 388 1.33 -28.51 -26.25
CA VAL A 388 2.55 -27.75 -26.45
C VAL A 388 2.49 -27.17 -27.88
N GLY A 389 1.67 -26.13 -28.05
CA GLY A 389 1.57 -25.39 -29.31
C GLY A 389 2.90 -24.74 -29.70
N ASN A 390 2.96 -24.34 -30.98
CA ASN A 390 4.09 -23.76 -31.72
C ASN A 390 5.22 -23.17 -30.87
N GLY A 391 6.37 -23.81 -30.97
CA GLY A 391 7.62 -23.40 -30.36
C GLY A 391 8.77 -24.23 -30.94
N TRP A 392 10.00 -23.87 -30.62
CA TRP A 392 11.16 -24.64 -31.06
C TRP A 392 11.38 -25.85 -30.18
N LEU A 393 11.49 -27.04 -30.77
CA LEU A 393 11.74 -28.27 -30.05
C LEU A 393 13.07 -28.19 -29.32
N LEU A 394 13.02 -28.31 -27.99
CA LEU A 394 14.19 -28.27 -27.13
C LEU A 394 14.74 -29.68 -26.89
N PHE A 395 13.90 -30.59 -26.43
CA PHE A 395 14.19 -32.02 -26.32
C PHE A 395 12.88 -32.81 -26.22
N LYS A 396 12.95 -34.13 -26.45
CA LYS A 396 11.84 -35.04 -26.23
C LYS A 396 12.00 -35.74 -24.88
N LEU A 397 10.93 -35.79 -24.08
CA LEU A 397 10.87 -36.58 -22.85
C LEU A 397 9.93 -37.78 -23.09
N GLY A 398 10.49 -38.91 -23.52
CA GLY A 398 9.69 -40.03 -24.01
C GLY A 398 8.98 -39.68 -25.33
N ASN A 399 7.66 -39.75 -25.35
CA ASN A 399 6.84 -39.37 -26.52
C ASN A 399 6.45 -37.88 -26.52
N TYR A 400 7.02 -37.06 -25.64
CA TYR A 400 6.53 -35.70 -25.38
C TYR A 400 7.53 -34.64 -25.83
N ASP A 401 7.06 -33.69 -26.64
CA ASP A 401 7.87 -32.62 -27.20
C ASP A 401 7.91 -31.42 -26.23
N VAL A 402 9.09 -31.14 -25.68
CA VAL A 402 9.31 -29.95 -24.84
C VAL A 402 9.74 -28.80 -25.74
N LEU A 403 8.92 -27.74 -25.83
CA LEU A 403 9.15 -26.61 -26.73
C LEU A 403 9.56 -25.33 -25.98
N VAL A 404 10.42 -24.53 -26.60
CA VAL A 404 10.65 -23.13 -26.28
C VAL A 404 9.60 -22.29 -27.02
N LYS A 405 8.75 -21.58 -26.29
CA LYS A 405 7.66 -20.76 -26.84
C LYS A 405 7.55 -19.41 -26.14
N SER A 406 6.82 -18.48 -26.74
CA SER A 406 6.36 -17.26 -26.06
C SER A 406 5.45 -17.62 -24.87
N TYR A 407 5.59 -16.90 -23.76
CA TYR A 407 4.73 -17.02 -22.59
C TYR A 407 3.66 -15.92 -22.54
N GLU A 408 3.29 -15.34 -23.68
CA GLU A 408 2.19 -14.36 -23.76
C GLU A 408 0.92 -14.90 -23.06
N GLY A 409 0.29 -14.07 -22.22
CA GLY A 409 -0.87 -14.44 -21.40
C GLY A 409 -0.56 -15.27 -20.14
N SER A 410 0.67 -15.75 -19.94
CA SER A 410 1.05 -16.48 -18.71
C SER A 410 1.52 -15.53 -17.60
N VAL A 411 1.31 -15.92 -16.34
CA VAL A 411 1.76 -15.15 -15.16
C VAL A 411 2.89 -15.86 -14.39
N LEU A 412 2.78 -17.18 -14.22
CA LEU A 412 3.74 -17.95 -13.41
C LEU A 412 5.18 -17.90 -13.95
N PRO A 413 5.44 -18.06 -15.27
CA PRO A 413 6.80 -17.96 -15.81
C PRO A 413 7.45 -16.60 -15.53
N PHE A 414 6.67 -15.52 -15.51
CA PHE A 414 7.16 -14.17 -15.25
C PHE A 414 7.45 -13.89 -13.79
N ILE A 415 6.64 -14.42 -12.88
CA ILE A 415 6.95 -14.36 -11.44
C ILE A 415 8.26 -15.12 -11.21
N ALA A 416 8.41 -16.32 -11.77
CA ALA A 416 9.64 -17.10 -11.68
C ALA A 416 10.85 -16.35 -12.27
N ALA A 417 10.69 -15.74 -13.44
CA ALA A 417 11.72 -14.91 -14.07
C ALA A 417 12.10 -13.70 -13.21
N GLY A 418 11.13 -13.03 -12.60
CA GLY A 418 11.36 -11.92 -11.68
C GLY A 418 12.08 -12.34 -10.40
N VAL A 419 11.79 -13.54 -9.87
CA VAL A 419 12.53 -14.15 -8.76
C VAL A 419 13.98 -14.42 -9.18
N LEU A 420 14.19 -15.08 -10.31
CA LEU A 420 15.53 -15.38 -10.83
C LEU A 420 16.32 -14.11 -11.11
N CYS A 421 15.69 -13.08 -11.67
CA CYS A 421 16.31 -11.77 -11.89
C CYS A 421 16.80 -11.17 -10.58
N ALA A 422 15.96 -11.14 -9.54
CA ALA A 422 16.35 -10.58 -8.25
C ALA A 422 17.40 -11.43 -7.50
N LEU A 423 17.34 -12.76 -7.63
CA LEU A 423 18.32 -13.66 -7.01
C LEU A 423 19.68 -13.57 -7.72
N SER A 424 19.68 -13.60 -9.06
CA SER A 424 20.88 -13.51 -9.88
C SER A 424 21.57 -12.16 -9.67
N ASP A 425 20.82 -11.05 -9.65
CA ASP A 425 21.37 -9.70 -9.42
C ASP A 425 22.11 -9.61 -8.08
N LYS A 426 21.50 -10.12 -7.01
CA LYS A 426 22.14 -10.14 -5.68
C LYS A 426 23.32 -11.08 -5.61
N TRP A 427 23.20 -12.26 -6.23
CA TRP A 427 24.25 -13.27 -6.20
C TRP A 427 25.48 -12.82 -6.98
N ILE A 428 25.32 -12.36 -8.22
CA ILE A 428 26.41 -11.87 -9.06
C ILE A 428 27.09 -10.67 -8.40
N LYS A 429 26.31 -9.79 -7.77
CA LYS A 429 26.86 -8.67 -7.00
C LYS A 429 27.81 -9.07 -5.87
N THR A 430 27.69 -10.27 -5.31
CA THR A 430 28.55 -10.70 -4.19
C THR A 430 29.98 -11.03 -4.61
N TRP A 431 30.20 -11.40 -5.87
CA TRP A 431 31.51 -11.87 -6.35
C TRP A 431 32.05 -11.10 -7.56
N MET A 432 31.23 -10.30 -8.25
CA MET A 432 31.64 -9.56 -9.45
C MET A 432 32.61 -8.41 -9.11
N PRO A 433 33.81 -8.36 -9.73
CA PRO A 433 34.74 -7.25 -9.57
C PRO A 433 34.17 -5.93 -10.10
N THR A 434 34.43 -4.82 -9.40
CA THR A 434 33.90 -3.49 -9.73
C THR A 434 34.29 -2.98 -11.12
N SER A 435 35.46 -3.36 -11.64
CA SER A 435 35.98 -2.94 -12.95
C SER A 435 35.14 -3.41 -14.12
N ILE A 436 34.51 -4.58 -14.00
CA ILE A 436 33.71 -5.21 -15.07
C ILE A 436 32.23 -5.29 -14.72
N ASP A 437 31.86 -4.83 -13.52
CA ASP A 437 30.52 -4.97 -12.96
C ASP A 437 29.44 -4.34 -13.84
N ILE A 438 29.71 -3.14 -14.33
CA ILE A 438 28.76 -2.37 -15.15
C ILE A 438 28.40 -3.07 -16.46
N VAL A 439 29.31 -3.91 -16.98
CA VAL A 439 29.13 -4.64 -18.24
C VAL A 439 28.59 -6.04 -17.98
N PHE A 440 29.27 -6.82 -17.13
CA PHE A 440 29.00 -8.25 -17.00
C PHE A 440 27.87 -8.59 -16.03
N ARG A 441 27.61 -7.80 -14.98
CA ARG A 441 26.49 -8.10 -14.08
C ARG A 441 25.15 -8.02 -14.83
N PRO A 442 24.81 -6.93 -15.56
CA PRO A 442 23.55 -6.89 -16.31
C PRO A 442 23.42 -8.02 -17.32
N PHE A 443 24.51 -8.33 -18.05
CA PHE A 443 24.56 -9.44 -19.02
C PHE A 443 24.25 -10.79 -18.38
N LEU A 444 24.94 -11.13 -17.28
CA LEU A 444 24.75 -12.41 -16.60
C LEU A 444 23.38 -12.49 -15.91
N VAL A 445 22.91 -11.41 -15.30
CA VAL A 445 21.56 -11.36 -14.69
C VAL A 445 20.51 -11.66 -15.75
N TYR A 446 20.60 -11.06 -16.92
CA TYR A 446 19.68 -11.30 -18.02
C TYR A 446 19.69 -12.77 -18.46
N LEU A 447 20.89 -13.35 -18.67
CA LEU A 447 21.07 -14.73 -19.11
C LEU A 447 20.56 -15.75 -18.08
N PHE A 448 20.92 -15.58 -16.80
CA PHE A 448 20.47 -16.46 -15.71
C PHE A 448 18.98 -16.28 -15.36
N SER A 449 18.33 -15.20 -15.82
CA SER A 449 16.89 -15.03 -15.64
C SER A 449 16.09 -15.77 -16.72
N ILE A 450 16.56 -15.76 -17.97
CA ILE A 450 15.80 -16.23 -19.13
C ILE A 450 16.04 -17.71 -19.41
N ILE A 451 17.30 -18.16 -19.43
CA ILE A 451 17.63 -19.54 -19.81
C ILE A 451 16.94 -20.56 -18.91
N PRO A 452 16.96 -20.44 -17.56
CA PRO A 452 16.27 -21.41 -16.72
C PRO A 452 14.74 -21.38 -16.91
N VAL A 453 14.18 -20.23 -17.31
CA VAL A 453 12.75 -20.12 -17.60
C VAL A 453 12.40 -20.89 -18.86
N PHE A 454 13.13 -20.72 -19.96
CA PHE A 454 12.85 -21.48 -21.18
C PHE A 454 13.17 -22.97 -21.06
N LEU A 455 14.28 -23.35 -20.41
CA LEU A 455 14.75 -24.73 -20.41
C LEU A 455 14.10 -25.62 -19.34
N VAL A 456 13.75 -25.04 -18.19
CA VAL A 456 13.33 -25.82 -17.02
C VAL A 456 11.96 -25.39 -16.53
N LEU A 457 11.80 -24.12 -16.17
CA LEU A 457 10.60 -23.67 -15.46
C LEU A 457 9.39 -23.57 -16.36
N GLY A 458 9.55 -23.14 -17.60
CA GLY A 458 8.47 -23.08 -18.59
C GLY A 458 7.84 -24.44 -18.85
N PRO A 459 8.63 -25.45 -19.27
CA PRO A 459 8.14 -26.83 -19.38
C PRO A 459 7.52 -27.36 -18.08
N ALA A 460 8.20 -27.19 -16.94
CA ALA A 460 7.69 -27.65 -15.65
C ALA A 460 6.37 -26.98 -15.25
N LEU A 461 6.22 -25.68 -15.49
CA LEU A 461 5.00 -24.92 -15.21
C LEU A 461 3.87 -25.33 -16.16
N SER A 462 4.15 -25.61 -17.43
CA SER A 462 3.15 -26.16 -18.36
C SER A 462 2.66 -27.54 -17.94
N PHE A 463 3.51 -28.40 -17.36
CA PHE A 463 3.05 -29.65 -16.73
C PHE A 463 2.13 -29.41 -15.53
N ILE A 464 2.45 -28.41 -14.69
CA ILE A 464 1.61 -28.03 -13.56
C ILE A 464 0.26 -27.51 -14.05
N GLU A 465 0.25 -26.65 -15.08
CA GLU A 465 -0.97 -26.13 -15.71
C GLU A 465 -1.81 -27.26 -16.32
N TYR A 466 -1.20 -28.21 -17.02
CA TYR A 466 -1.92 -29.38 -17.55
C TYR A 466 -2.52 -30.25 -16.43
N GLY A 467 -1.75 -30.55 -15.38
CA GLY A 467 -2.25 -31.26 -14.20
C GLY A 467 -3.43 -30.55 -13.56
N LEU A 468 -3.35 -29.23 -13.45
CA LEU A 468 -4.41 -28.39 -12.92
C LEU A 468 -5.65 -28.40 -13.83
N SER A 469 -5.47 -28.38 -15.15
CA SER A 469 -6.56 -28.47 -16.14
C SER A 469 -7.30 -29.78 -16.02
N MET A 470 -6.59 -30.91 -15.87
CA MET A 470 -7.21 -32.22 -15.68
C MET A 470 -8.00 -32.28 -14.38
N VAL A 471 -7.47 -31.71 -13.29
CA VAL A 471 -8.18 -31.65 -12.01
C VAL A 471 -9.44 -30.81 -12.15
N VAL A 472 -9.37 -29.65 -12.82
CA VAL A 472 -10.55 -28.80 -13.01
C VAL A 472 -11.59 -29.49 -13.89
N LYS A 473 -11.18 -30.11 -15.01
CA LYS A 473 -12.09 -30.88 -15.87
C LYS A 473 -12.72 -32.07 -15.13
N PHE A 474 -11.94 -32.80 -14.33
CA PHE A 474 -12.44 -33.88 -13.48
C PHE A 474 -13.50 -33.38 -12.49
N ILE A 475 -13.30 -32.20 -11.90
CA ILE A 475 -14.30 -31.58 -11.03
C ILE A 475 -15.52 -31.14 -11.85
N GLU A 476 -15.33 -30.63 -13.06
CA GLU A 476 -16.40 -30.19 -13.96
C GLU A 476 -17.32 -31.32 -14.40
N ASP A 477 -16.76 -32.50 -14.65
CA ASP A 477 -17.49 -33.70 -15.06
C ASP A 477 -18.35 -34.31 -13.94
N TRP A 478 -18.27 -33.80 -12.70
CA TRP A 478 -19.10 -34.30 -11.60
C TRP A 478 -20.60 -34.02 -11.84
N PRO A 479 -21.47 -35.00 -11.59
CA PRO A 479 -22.87 -34.93 -11.99
C PRO A 479 -23.65 -33.83 -11.26
N ILE A 480 -24.74 -33.38 -11.89
CA ILE A 480 -25.77 -32.51 -11.29
C ILE A 480 -25.21 -31.14 -10.86
N GLY A 481 -24.07 -30.70 -11.41
CA GLY A 481 -23.48 -29.39 -11.10
C GLY A 481 -22.79 -29.29 -9.74
N ILE A 482 -22.60 -30.41 -9.02
CA ILE A 482 -21.90 -30.45 -7.73
C ILE A 482 -20.45 -29.99 -7.87
N GLY A 483 -19.81 -30.37 -8.98
CA GLY A 483 -18.46 -29.92 -9.34
C GLY A 483 -18.34 -28.40 -9.37
N VAL A 484 -19.22 -27.77 -10.15
CA VAL A 484 -19.30 -26.32 -10.30
C VAL A 484 -19.62 -25.64 -8.96
N ALA A 485 -20.45 -26.24 -8.12
CA ALA A 485 -20.77 -25.74 -6.78
C ALA A 485 -19.54 -25.70 -5.85
N ILE A 486 -18.79 -26.80 -5.77
CA ILE A 486 -17.59 -26.90 -4.93
C ILE A 486 -16.52 -25.94 -5.44
N PHE A 487 -16.36 -25.86 -6.76
CA PHE A 487 -15.40 -24.96 -7.37
C PHE A 487 -15.75 -23.50 -7.07
N ALA A 488 -17.00 -23.08 -7.27
CA ALA A 488 -17.48 -21.72 -6.96
C ALA A 488 -17.30 -21.36 -5.47
N PHE A 489 -17.58 -22.30 -4.56
CA PHE A 489 -17.35 -22.13 -3.13
C PHE A 489 -15.86 -21.90 -2.82
N SER A 490 -14.99 -22.71 -3.44
CA SER A 490 -13.54 -22.68 -3.19
C SER A 490 -12.85 -21.47 -3.83
N TRP A 491 -13.44 -20.86 -4.85
CA TRP A 491 -12.81 -19.83 -5.66
C TRP A 491 -12.22 -18.69 -4.82
N GLN A 492 -13.01 -18.13 -3.90
CA GLN A 492 -12.55 -16.99 -3.09
C GLN A 492 -11.54 -17.40 -2.01
N ILE A 493 -11.45 -18.68 -1.68
CA ILE A 493 -10.37 -19.23 -0.84
C ILE A 493 -9.07 -19.28 -1.66
N LEU A 494 -9.14 -19.63 -2.94
CA LEU A 494 -8.01 -19.60 -3.87
C LEU A 494 -7.55 -18.15 -4.18
N VAL A 495 -8.48 -17.18 -4.12
CA VAL A 495 -8.13 -15.76 -4.20
C VAL A 495 -7.22 -15.35 -3.05
N LEU A 496 -7.49 -15.83 -1.83
CA LEU A 496 -6.61 -15.58 -0.67
C LEU A 496 -5.20 -16.13 -0.87
N THR A 497 -5.03 -17.23 -1.61
CA THR A 497 -3.71 -17.83 -1.85
C THR A 497 -3.01 -17.28 -3.09
N GLY A 498 -3.68 -16.46 -3.92
CA GLY A 498 -3.12 -15.95 -5.17
C GLY A 498 -3.02 -16.97 -6.31
N VAL A 499 -3.28 -18.26 -6.05
CA VAL A 499 -3.18 -19.34 -7.05
C VAL A 499 -4.33 -19.29 -8.07
N HIS A 500 -5.43 -18.63 -7.73
CA HIS A 500 -6.59 -18.44 -8.60
C HIS A 500 -6.24 -17.90 -10.00
N VAL A 501 -5.23 -17.03 -10.13
CA VAL A 501 -4.82 -16.49 -11.44
C VAL A 501 -4.31 -17.60 -12.36
N ALA A 502 -3.47 -18.50 -11.85
CA ALA A 502 -3.01 -19.64 -12.62
C ALA A 502 -4.17 -20.56 -13.02
N ILE A 503 -5.08 -20.82 -12.08
CA ILE A 503 -6.25 -21.69 -12.31
C ILE A 503 -7.16 -21.12 -13.40
N VAL A 504 -7.50 -19.82 -13.38
CA VAL A 504 -8.39 -19.24 -14.40
C VAL A 504 -7.75 -19.28 -15.79
N PHE A 505 -6.45 -19.01 -15.91
CA PHE A 505 -5.78 -19.10 -17.22
C PHE A 505 -5.76 -20.53 -17.74
N THR A 506 -5.51 -21.51 -16.87
CA THR A 506 -5.62 -22.94 -17.24
C THR A 506 -7.01 -23.30 -17.75
N ILE A 507 -8.07 -22.78 -17.12
CA ILE A 507 -9.46 -22.99 -17.57
C ILE A 507 -9.74 -22.32 -18.91
N MET A 508 -9.16 -21.14 -19.16
CA MET A 508 -9.40 -20.38 -20.38
C MET A 508 -8.65 -20.92 -21.60
N ILE A 509 -7.51 -21.61 -21.43
CA ILE A 509 -6.68 -22.08 -22.55
C ILE A 509 -7.48 -22.94 -23.55
N PRO A 510 -8.22 -23.99 -23.17
CA PRO A 510 -9.03 -24.77 -24.11
C PRO A 510 -10.13 -23.95 -24.80
N THR A 511 -10.71 -22.96 -24.11
CA THR A 511 -11.75 -22.06 -24.65
C THR A 511 -11.19 -21.03 -25.63
N ILE A 512 -9.87 -20.79 -25.62
CA ILE A 512 -9.19 -19.83 -26.53
C ILE A 512 -8.47 -20.55 -27.67
N MET A 513 -7.74 -21.62 -27.34
CA MET A 513 -6.73 -22.21 -28.22
C MET A 513 -7.20 -23.48 -28.94
N ALA A 514 -8.27 -24.13 -28.48
CA ALA A 514 -8.81 -25.29 -29.18
C ALA A 514 -9.59 -24.84 -30.43
N ASN A 515 -9.50 -25.62 -31.50
CA ASN A 515 -10.32 -25.45 -32.69
C ASN A 515 -11.06 -26.77 -32.99
N PRO A 516 -12.38 -26.86 -32.74
CA PRO A 516 -13.26 -25.79 -32.23
C PRO A 516 -13.00 -25.45 -30.75
N ALA A 517 -13.37 -24.23 -30.35
CA ALA A 517 -13.24 -23.76 -28.97
C ALA A 517 -14.00 -24.69 -28.02
N GLN A 518 -13.37 -25.06 -26.90
CA GLN A 518 -13.97 -25.94 -25.90
C GLN A 518 -14.73 -25.10 -24.85
N PRO A 519 -16.07 -25.21 -24.77
CA PRO A 519 -16.85 -24.49 -23.77
C PRO A 519 -16.51 -24.97 -22.35
N THR A 520 -16.66 -24.09 -21.36
CA THR A 520 -16.47 -24.47 -19.95
C THR A 520 -17.50 -23.84 -19.02
N LEU A 521 -17.99 -24.65 -18.07
CA LEU A 521 -18.85 -24.25 -16.97
C LEU A 521 -18.05 -23.58 -15.85
N MET A 522 -16.75 -23.87 -15.73
CA MET A 522 -15.93 -23.44 -14.60
C MET A 522 -15.68 -21.94 -14.58
N LEU A 523 -15.68 -21.30 -15.76
CA LEU A 523 -15.58 -19.85 -15.85
C LEU A 523 -16.82 -19.15 -15.27
N SER A 524 -18.00 -19.78 -15.35
CA SER A 524 -19.21 -19.27 -14.67
C SER A 524 -19.01 -19.23 -13.15
N ALA A 525 -18.42 -20.29 -12.57
CA ALA A 525 -18.17 -20.42 -11.14
C ALA A 525 -17.14 -19.42 -10.59
N VAL A 526 -16.11 -19.08 -11.39
CA VAL A 526 -15.13 -18.02 -11.06
C VAL A 526 -15.83 -16.71 -10.73
N TYR A 527 -16.68 -16.24 -11.64
CA TYR A 527 -17.36 -14.96 -11.49
C TYR A 527 -18.48 -15.01 -10.45
N LEU A 528 -19.18 -16.14 -10.31
CA LEU A 528 -20.16 -16.35 -9.24
C LEU A 528 -19.52 -16.30 -7.85
N GLY A 529 -18.27 -16.73 -7.72
CA GLY A 529 -17.44 -16.51 -6.54
C GLY A 529 -17.36 -15.04 -6.16
N ALA A 530 -17.17 -14.15 -7.14
CA ALA A 530 -17.08 -12.71 -6.91
C ALA A 530 -18.41 -12.13 -6.44
N PHE A 531 -19.50 -12.48 -7.12
CA PHE A 531 -20.85 -12.07 -6.72
C PHE A 531 -21.27 -12.60 -5.34
N GLY A 532 -20.76 -13.77 -4.92
CA GLY A 532 -20.98 -14.26 -3.57
C GLY A 532 -20.36 -13.34 -2.52
N GLN A 533 -19.14 -12.84 -2.75
CA GLN A 533 -18.49 -11.88 -1.84
C GLN A 533 -19.20 -10.52 -1.83
N VAL A 534 -19.70 -10.07 -3.00
CA VAL A 534 -20.57 -8.90 -3.09
C VAL A 534 -21.82 -9.10 -2.22
N GLY A 535 -22.51 -10.23 -2.36
CA GLY A 535 -23.70 -10.56 -1.57
C GLY A 535 -23.43 -10.60 -0.07
N ALA A 536 -22.32 -11.19 0.35
CA ALA A 536 -21.90 -11.14 1.74
C ALA A 536 -21.66 -9.70 2.23
N GLY A 537 -21.03 -8.86 1.40
CA GLY A 537 -20.86 -7.43 1.69
C GLY A 537 -22.19 -6.68 1.84
N VAL A 538 -23.19 -7.00 0.99
CA VAL A 538 -24.57 -6.50 1.11
C VAL A 538 -25.20 -6.95 2.43
N GLY A 539 -25.05 -8.22 2.81
CA GLY A 539 -25.53 -8.72 4.09
C GLY A 539 -24.91 -7.99 5.29
N VAL A 540 -23.61 -7.70 5.23
CA VAL A 540 -22.93 -6.86 6.24
C VAL A 540 -23.51 -5.46 6.27
N LEU A 541 -23.80 -4.83 5.12
CA LEU A 541 -24.38 -3.47 5.05
C LEU A 541 -25.76 -3.37 5.72
N VAL A 542 -26.56 -4.41 5.59
CA VAL A 542 -27.89 -4.51 6.21
C VAL A 542 -27.75 -4.62 7.73
N ILE A 543 -26.88 -5.50 8.22
CA ILE A 543 -26.71 -5.74 9.67
C ILE A 543 -26.00 -4.60 10.38
N THR A 544 -24.86 -4.15 9.83
CA THR A 544 -23.91 -3.34 10.59
C THR A 544 -24.53 -2.01 11.03
N LYS A 545 -24.16 -1.57 12.23
CA LYS A 545 -24.49 -0.22 12.74
C LYS A 545 -23.29 0.71 12.65
N ASN A 546 -22.09 0.17 12.43
CA ASN A 546 -20.87 0.94 12.23
C ASN A 546 -20.93 1.68 10.89
N LYS A 547 -21.05 3.01 10.94
CA LYS A 547 -21.18 3.85 9.74
C LYS A 547 -19.92 3.82 8.86
N GLN A 548 -18.73 3.69 9.46
CA GLN A 548 -17.48 3.54 8.72
C GLN A 548 -17.46 2.21 7.95
N LEU A 549 -17.82 1.10 8.60
CA LEU A 549 -17.90 -0.20 7.93
C LEU A 549 -18.92 -0.16 6.78
N LYS A 550 -20.04 0.58 6.93
CA LYS A 550 -20.97 0.82 5.82
C LYS A 550 -20.31 1.55 4.65
N THR A 551 -19.59 2.63 4.91
CA THR A 551 -18.93 3.39 3.85
C THR A 551 -17.87 2.56 3.14
N VAL A 552 -17.06 1.78 3.88
CA VAL A 552 -16.06 0.87 3.28
C VAL A 552 -16.73 -0.21 2.44
N SER A 553 -17.80 -0.83 2.95
CA SER A 553 -18.52 -1.87 2.22
C SER A 553 -19.21 -1.33 0.96
N LEU A 554 -19.83 -0.14 1.02
CA LEU A 554 -20.39 0.51 -0.18
C LEU A 554 -19.33 0.80 -1.24
N GLY A 555 -18.14 1.28 -0.86
CA GLY A 555 -17.06 1.51 -1.82
C GLY A 555 -16.52 0.20 -2.42
N ALA A 556 -16.41 -0.85 -1.60
CA ALA A 556 -15.94 -2.16 -2.04
C ALA A 556 -16.96 -2.89 -2.93
N LEU A 557 -18.27 -2.65 -2.75
CA LEU A 557 -19.31 -3.24 -3.61
C LEU A 557 -19.10 -2.86 -5.07
N THR A 558 -18.79 -1.60 -5.35
CA THR A 558 -18.58 -1.13 -6.73
C THR A 558 -17.45 -1.90 -7.40
N ALA A 559 -16.31 -2.08 -6.73
CA ALA A 559 -15.21 -2.87 -7.27
C ALA A 559 -15.59 -4.36 -7.44
N GLY A 560 -16.28 -4.94 -6.46
CA GLY A 560 -16.72 -6.33 -6.48
C GLY A 560 -17.68 -6.65 -7.64
N MET A 561 -18.57 -5.72 -7.99
CA MET A 561 -19.48 -5.88 -9.14
C MET A 561 -18.73 -5.96 -10.47
N PHE A 562 -17.53 -5.39 -10.57
CA PHE A 562 -16.66 -5.50 -11.74
C PHE A 562 -15.65 -6.66 -11.62
N GLY A 563 -15.88 -7.60 -10.70
CA GLY A 563 -15.08 -8.82 -10.55
C GLY A 563 -13.83 -8.67 -9.68
N ILE A 564 -13.60 -7.51 -9.08
CA ILE A 564 -12.43 -7.24 -8.22
C ILE A 564 -12.84 -7.39 -6.76
N THR A 565 -12.50 -8.52 -6.16
CA THR A 565 -13.05 -8.93 -4.86
C THR A 565 -12.16 -8.54 -3.70
N GLU A 566 -10.90 -8.19 -3.91
CA GLU A 566 -9.90 -7.92 -2.88
C GLU A 566 -10.32 -6.79 -1.93
N PRO A 567 -10.85 -5.64 -2.39
CA PRO A 567 -11.35 -4.60 -1.50
C PRO A 567 -12.49 -5.09 -0.60
N MET A 568 -13.34 -5.99 -1.10
CA MET A 568 -14.47 -6.56 -0.37
C MET A 568 -14.02 -7.62 0.63
N ILE A 569 -13.17 -8.55 0.19
CA ILE A 569 -12.61 -9.63 1.02
C ILE A 569 -11.82 -9.02 2.16
N TYR A 570 -10.78 -8.24 1.87
CA TYR A 570 -9.86 -7.76 2.89
C TYR A 570 -10.41 -6.57 3.67
N GLY A 571 -11.29 -5.76 3.06
CA GLY A 571 -11.87 -4.59 3.71
C GLY A 571 -13.07 -4.89 4.60
N VAL A 572 -13.87 -5.92 4.27
CA VAL A 572 -15.18 -6.15 4.90
C VAL A 572 -15.34 -7.59 5.38
N ASN A 573 -15.26 -8.57 4.48
CA ASN A 573 -15.76 -9.92 4.74
C ASN A 573 -14.80 -10.77 5.57
N LEU A 574 -13.51 -10.79 5.22
CA LEU A 574 -12.47 -11.59 5.87
C LEU A 574 -12.18 -11.13 7.32
N PRO A 575 -12.11 -9.82 7.64
CA PRO A 575 -11.94 -9.37 9.02
C PRO A 575 -13.04 -9.87 9.97
N LYS A 576 -14.24 -10.13 9.44
CA LYS A 576 -15.38 -10.66 10.20
C LYS A 576 -15.53 -12.17 10.08
N VAL A 577 -14.73 -12.82 9.23
CA VAL A 577 -14.65 -14.27 8.95
C VAL A 577 -15.95 -14.90 8.45
N ARG A 578 -17.05 -14.80 9.22
CA ARG A 578 -18.36 -15.36 8.85
C ARG A 578 -18.89 -14.82 7.52
N PRO A 579 -18.89 -13.50 7.25
CA PRO A 579 -19.38 -13.01 5.97
C PRO A 579 -18.59 -13.58 4.79
N PHE A 580 -17.27 -13.74 4.92
CA PHE A 580 -16.46 -14.36 3.87
C PHE A 580 -16.93 -15.78 3.52
N PHE A 581 -17.16 -16.61 4.54
CA PHE A 581 -17.71 -17.96 4.35
C PHE A 581 -19.14 -17.95 3.81
N CYS A 582 -19.99 -17.03 4.25
CA CYS A 582 -21.34 -16.86 3.69
C CYS A 582 -21.30 -16.49 2.20
N GLY A 583 -20.31 -15.69 1.78
CA GLY A 583 -20.06 -15.38 0.38
C GLY A 583 -19.66 -16.61 -0.43
N CYS A 584 -18.75 -17.43 0.10
CA CYS A 584 -18.41 -18.73 -0.51
C CYS A 584 -19.63 -19.66 -0.61
N LEU A 585 -20.46 -19.74 0.44
CA LEU A 585 -21.67 -20.56 0.42
C LEU A 585 -22.67 -20.09 -0.64
N GLY A 586 -22.92 -18.79 -0.74
CA GLY A 586 -23.82 -18.26 -1.76
C GLY A 586 -23.30 -18.47 -3.18
N ALA A 587 -21.98 -18.33 -3.39
CA ALA A 587 -21.33 -18.69 -4.64
C ALA A 587 -21.49 -20.18 -4.96
N GLY A 588 -21.36 -21.07 -3.96
CA GLY A 588 -21.59 -22.50 -4.14
C GLY A 588 -23.04 -22.83 -4.55
N VAL A 589 -24.03 -22.18 -3.93
CA VAL A 589 -25.45 -22.34 -4.30
C VAL A 589 -25.69 -21.88 -5.74
N ALA A 590 -25.15 -20.73 -6.13
CA ALA A 590 -25.28 -20.25 -7.50
C ALA A 590 -24.50 -21.12 -8.50
N GLY A 591 -23.31 -21.60 -8.14
CA GLY A 591 -22.50 -22.51 -8.94
C GLY A 591 -23.20 -23.84 -9.18
N PHE A 592 -23.88 -24.38 -8.18
CA PHE A 592 -24.72 -25.57 -8.32
C PHE A 592 -25.81 -25.36 -9.39
N ILE A 593 -26.53 -24.24 -9.30
CA ILE A 593 -27.60 -23.91 -10.26
C ILE A 593 -27.01 -23.65 -11.66
N SER A 594 -25.88 -22.94 -11.75
CA SER A 594 -25.16 -22.71 -13.01
C SER A 594 -24.75 -24.02 -13.69
N GLY A 595 -24.27 -24.99 -12.91
CA GLY A 595 -23.92 -26.32 -13.39
C GLY A 595 -25.14 -27.13 -13.86
N ILE A 596 -26.28 -27.04 -13.16
CA ILE A 596 -27.54 -27.68 -13.60
C ILE A 596 -28.05 -27.05 -14.90
N LEU A 597 -27.99 -25.72 -15.01
CA LEU A 597 -28.42 -24.97 -16.19
C LEU A 597 -27.45 -25.07 -17.37
N LYS A 598 -26.28 -25.69 -17.17
CA LYS A 598 -25.21 -25.84 -18.16
C LYS A 598 -24.80 -24.51 -18.80
N ILE A 599 -24.51 -23.51 -17.97
CA ILE A 599 -24.13 -22.18 -18.44
C ILE A 599 -22.66 -22.19 -18.86
N GLU A 600 -22.42 -22.44 -20.14
CA GLU A 600 -21.09 -22.59 -20.71
C GLU A 600 -20.57 -21.27 -21.29
N PHE A 601 -19.31 -21.00 -20.97
CA PHE A 601 -18.56 -19.91 -21.60
C PHE A 601 -17.81 -20.47 -22.80
N ILE A 602 -18.01 -19.84 -23.95
CA ILE A 602 -17.41 -20.26 -25.23
C ILE A 602 -16.26 -19.36 -25.67
N ARG A 603 -16.11 -18.20 -25.02
CA ARG A 603 -15.05 -17.23 -25.29
C ARG A 603 -14.64 -16.48 -24.03
N PRO A 604 -13.43 -15.90 -23.99
CA PRO A 604 -13.04 -14.94 -22.96
C PRO A 604 -14.02 -13.75 -22.90
N SER A 605 -14.32 -13.31 -21.69
CA SER A 605 -15.23 -12.17 -21.45
C SER A 605 -14.67 -11.13 -20.51
N GLY A 606 -15.40 -10.03 -20.35
CA GLY A 606 -15.10 -9.03 -19.33
C GLY A 606 -15.29 -9.61 -17.91
N MET A 607 -14.77 -8.91 -16.90
CA MET A 607 -14.91 -9.34 -15.50
C MET A 607 -16.22 -8.84 -14.87
N GLY A 608 -16.68 -9.53 -13.82
CA GLY A 608 -17.85 -9.12 -13.04
C GLY A 608 -19.13 -9.12 -13.87
N VAL A 609 -19.90 -8.02 -13.83
CA VAL A 609 -21.14 -7.89 -14.64
C VAL A 609 -20.93 -8.00 -16.14
N PHE A 610 -19.70 -7.85 -16.62
CA PHE A 610 -19.39 -8.00 -18.04
C PHE A 610 -19.07 -9.44 -18.43
N SER A 611 -19.06 -10.38 -17.47
CA SER A 611 -18.78 -11.79 -17.79
C SER A 611 -19.87 -12.41 -18.65
N VAL A 612 -21.10 -11.90 -18.60
CA VAL A 612 -22.23 -12.36 -19.42
C VAL A 612 -21.92 -12.36 -20.91
N THR A 613 -20.99 -11.51 -21.36
CA THR A 613 -20.64 -11.43 -22.79
C THR A 613 -19.85 -12.62 -23.30
N GLY A 614 -19.37 -13.51 -22.41
CA GLY A 614 -18.67 -14.75 -22.77
C GLY A 614 -19.57 -15.92 -23.14
N ILE A 615 -20.88 -15.72 -23.01
CA ILE A 615 -21.92 -16.71 -23.26
C ILE A 615 -22.68 -16.29 -24.52
N ASP A 616 -23.02 -17.27 -25.35
CA ASP A 616 -23.90 -17.06 -26.50
C ASP A 616 -25.35 -17.32 -26.17
N GLY A 617 -26.22 -16.60 -26.88
CA GLY A 617 -27.66 -16.71 -26.73
C GLY A 617 -28.23 -15.84 -25.61
N PHE A 618 -29.26 -15.07 -25.94
CA PHE A 618 -29.91 -14.16 -25.00
C PHE A 618 -30.53 -14.91 -23.80
N LYS A 619 -31.05 -16.11 -24.04
CA LYS A 619 -31.68 -16.94 -23.01
C LYS A 619 -30.65 -17.40 -21.97
N GLU A 620 -29.50 -17.89 -22.43
CA GLU A 620 -28.40 -18.39 -21.61
C GLU A 620 -27.76 -17.23 -20.83
N GLN A 621 -27.58 -16.07 -21.47
CA GLN A 621 -27.16 -14.84 -20.82
C GLN A 621 -28.14 -14.42 -19.71
N ALA A 622 -29.45 -14.45 -19.96
CA ALA A 622 -30.47 -14.13 -18.96
C ALA A 622 -30.47 -15.12 -17.78
N LEU A 623 -30.33 -16.42 -18.06
CA LEU A 623 -30.19 -17.46 -17.04
C LEU A 623 -28.92 -17.25 -16.20
N TYR A 624 -27.83 -16.81 -16.82
CA TYR A 624 -26.60 -16.50 -16.09
C TYR A 624 -26.76 -15.29 -15.18
N VAL A 625 -27.39 -14.22 -15.66
CA VAL A 625 -27.72 -13.06 -14.82
C VAL A 625 -28.59 -13.46 -13.63
N LEU A 626 -29.53 -14.40 -13.81
CA LEU A 626 -30.31 -14.95 -12.70
C LEU A 626 -29.41 -15.62 -11.64
N THR A 627 -28.40 -16.40 -12.06
CA THR A 627 -27.45 -17.01 -11.11
C THR A 627 -26.64 -15.98 -10.31
N TRP A 628 -26.40 -14.78 -10.85
CA TRP A 628 -25.77 -13.69 -10.09
C TRP A 628 -26.66 -13.22 -8.95
N PHE A 629 -27.93 -12.97 -9.23
CA PHE A 629 -28.90 -12.59 -8.21
C PHE A 629 -29.06 -13.66 -7.14
N ILE A 630 -28.99 -14.93 -7.54
CA ILE A 630 -29.00 -16.04 -6.58
C ILE A 630 -27.72 -16.04 -5.73
N SER A 631 -26.54 -15.84 -6.31
CA SER A 631 -25.27 -15.76 -5.58
C SER A 631 -25.30 -14.62 -4.56
N ILE A 632 -25.68 -13.42 -5.01
CA ILE A 632 -25.78 -12.22 -4.17
C ILE A 632 -26.83 -12.42 -3.07
N GLY A 633 -28.03 -12.85 -3.45
CA GLY A 633 -29.16 -13.00 -2.55
C GLY A 633 -28.95 -14.08 -1.50
N SER A 634 -28.45 -15.26 -1.89
CA SER A 634 -28.15 -16.35 -0.95
C SER A 634 -27.00 -15.99 -0.02
N ALA A 635 -25.91 -15.40 -0.52
CA ALA A 635 -24.81 -14.94 0.31
C ALA A 635 -25.24 -13.84 1.29
N ALA A 636 -26.06 -12.88 0.85
CA ALA A 636 -26.64 -11.85 1.71
C ALA A 636 -27.54 -12.49 2.78
N GLY A 637 -28.41 -13.43 2.40
CA GLY A 637 -29.28 -14.17 3.31
C GLY A 637 -28.49 -14.95 4.37
N PHE A 638 -27.49 -15.75 3.97
CA PHE A 638 -26.63 -16.46 4.90
C PHE A 638 -25.87 -15.51 5.82
N THR A 639 -25.40 -14.38 5.31
CA THR A 639 -24.74 -13.37 6.13
C THR A 639 -25.72 -12.78 7.14
N ILE A 640 -26.94 -12.43 6.72
CA ILE A 640 -27.98 -11.89 7.60
C ILE A 640 -28.31 -12.87 8.75
N LEU A 641 -28.34 -14.17 8.46
CA LEU A 641 -28.65 -15.21 9.44
C LEU A 641 -27.48 -15.54 10.38
N LEU A 642 -26.24 -15.58 9.88
CA LEU A 642 -25.09 -16.12 10.61
C LEU A 642 -24.16 -15.04 11.19
N TYR A 643 -24.10 -13.86 10.58
CA TYR A 643 -23.26 -12.75 11.06
C TYR A 643 -23.98 -11.95 12.16
N LYS A 644 -23.20 -11.57 13.18
CA LYS A 644 -23.64 -10.69 14.26
C LYS A 644 -22.59 -9.60 14.43
N GLU A 645 -23.03 -8.35 14.58
CA GLU A 645 -22.15 -7.18 14.65
C GLU A 645 -21.15 -7.27 15.82
N LYS A 646 -21.65 -7.74 16.97
CA LYS A 646 -20.87 -8.02 18.16
C LYS A 646 -21.27 -9.35 18.78
N ASN A 647 -20.34 -9.96 19.51
CA ASN A 647 -20.65 -11.10 20.36
C ASN A 647 -21.51 -10.64 21.54
N ASP A 648 -22.42 -11.50 21.99
CA ASP A 648 -23.17 -11.27 23.23
C ASP A 648 -22.22 -11.49 24.41
N GLU A 649 -22.10 -10.48 25.27
CA GLU A 649 -21.13 -10.40 26.37
C GLU A 649 -21.25 -11.62 27.29
N PHE A 650 -22.47 -12.03 27.62
CA PHE A 650 -22.74 -13.17 28.48
C PHE A 650 -22.39 -14.49 27.79
N LYS A 651 -22.94 -14.73 26.59
CA LYS A 651 -22.73 -16.00 25.87
C LYS A 651 -21.26 -16.22 25.53
N TYR A 652 -20.55 -15.17 25.15
CA TYR A 652 -19.13 -15.26 24.81
C TYR A 652 -18.28 -15.43 26.06
N SER A 653 -18.54 -14.70 27.15
CA SER A 653 -17.82 -14.92 28.42
C SER A 653 -18.00 -16.35 28.92
N LYS A 654 -19.24 -16.87 28.91
CA LYS A 654 -19.52 -18.26 29.29
C LYS A 654 -18.73 -19.25 28.44
N HIS A 655 -18.72 -19.07 27.12
CA HIS A 655 -17.95 -19.93 26.22
C HIS A 655 -16.44 -19.92 26.52
N ILE A 656 -15.88 -18.76 26.87
CA ILE A 656 -14.47 -18.64 27.25
C ILE A 656 -14.19 -19.35 28.57
N PHE A 657 -15.03 -19.16 29.59
CA PHE A 657 -14.93 -19.86 30.87
C PHE A 657 -15.08 -21.38 30.70
N ASP A 658 -16.04 -21.86 29.92
CA ASP A 658 -16.20 -23.29 29.60
C ASP A 658 -14.93 -23.87 28.97
N LYS A 659 -14.30 -23.13 28.04
CA LYS A 659 -13.07 -23.56 27.36
C LYS A 659 -11.86 -23.53 28.31
N PHE A 660 -11.77 -22.53 29.16
CA PHE A 660 -10.76 -22.41 30.21
C PHE A 660 -10.89 -23.57 31.21
N ASN A 661 -12.07 -23.77 31.80
CA ASN A 661 -12.36 -24.84 32.76
C ASN A 661 -12.10 -26.22 32.16
N LYS A 662 -12.55 -26.48 30.91
CA LYS A 662 -12.28 -27.75 30.22
C LYS A 662 -10.77 -27.99 30.06
N LYS A 663 -9.98 -26.94 29.88
CA LYS A 663 -8.52 -27.04 29.76
C LYS A 663 -7.85 -27.27 31.11
N VAL A 664 -8.24 -26.55 32.16
CA VAL A 664 -7.78 -26.75 33.55
C VAL A 664 -8.09 -28.17 34.02
N LEU A 665 -9.35 -28.61 33.93
CA LEU A 665 -9.81 -29.95 34.32
C LEU A 665 -9.18 -31.08 33.49
N SER A 666 -8.60 -30.79 32.32
CA SER A 666 -7.91 -31.79 31.49
C SER A 666 -6.54 -32.21 32.04
N VAL A 667 -6.08 -31.52 33.07
CA VAL A 667 -4.77 -31.69 33.72
C VAL A 667 -4.92 -32.36 35.10
N ILE A 668 -6.15 -32.51 35.60
CA ILE A 668 -6.46 -33.14 36.88
C ILE A 668 -6.85 -34.61 36.64
N TYR A 669 -6.12 -35.52 37.29
CA TYR A 669 -6.27 -36.97 37.12
C TYR A 669 -7.34 -37.61 38.02
N ASN A 670 -7.42 -37.21 39.29
CA ASN A 670 -8.38 -37.76 40.23
C ASN A 670 -9.82 -37.36 39.85
N LYS A 671 -10.70 -38.36 39.64
CA LYS A 671 -12.10 -38.16 39.21
C LYS A 671 -12.94 -37.42 40.26
N GLU A 672 -12.78 -37.72 41.54
CA GLU A 672 -13.56 -37.08 42.62
C GLU A 672 -13.12 -35.62 42.80
N GLN A 673 -11.82 -35.37 42.85
CA GLN A 673 -11.24 -34.03 42.92
C GLN A 673 -11.67 -33.18 41.71
N LYS A 674 -11.69 -33.78 40.52
CA LYS A 674 -12.15 -33.13 39.29
C LYS A 674 -13.64 -32.76 39.34
N GLN A 675 -14.48 -33.56 40.00
CA GLN A 675 -15.91 -33.30 40.12
C GLN A 675 -16.21 -32.23 41.18
N SER A 676 -15.45 -32.20 42.28
CA SER A 676 -15.51 -31.12 43.28
C SER A 676 -15.08 -29.78 42.66
N LEU A 677 -13.87 -29.72 42.09
CA LEU A 677 -13.34 -28.49 41.47
C LEU A 677 -14.22 -27.98 40.32
N LYS A 678 -14.87 -28.89 39.58
CA LYS A 678 -15.83 -28.46 38.55
C LYS A 678 -17.02 -27.71 39.13
N LYS A 679 -17.54 -28.12 40.31
CA LYS A 679 -18.62 -27.37 40.97
C LYS A 679 -18.11 -26.03 41.46
N ASP A 680 -16.95 -25.99 42.10
CA ASP A 680 -16.34 -24.77 42.63
C ASP A 680 -16.05 -23.75 41.52
N PHE A 681 -15.53 -24.21 40.37
CA PHE A 681 -15.28 -23.33 39.21
C PHE A 681 -16.57 -22.75 38.65
N VAL A 682 -17.63 -23.56 38.56
CA VAL A 682 -18.95 -23.13 38.08
C VAL A 682 -19.58 -22.12 39.05
N GLU A 683 -19.38 -22.28 40.35
CA GLU A 683 -19.87 -21.32 41.33
C GLU A 683 -19.12 -19.98 41.22
N GLN A 684 -17.79 -20.00 41.15
CA GLN A 684 -16.96 -18.80 41.01
C GLN A 684 -17.24 -18.03 39.71
N GLU A 685 -17.37 -18.73 38.57
CA GLU A 685 -17.68 -18.07 37.29
C GLU A 685 -19.13 -17.53 37.25
N SER A 686 -20.07 -18.17 37.97
CA SER A 686 -21.47 -17.77 37.97
C SER A 686 -21.66 -16.37 38.54
N VAL A 687 -20.83 -15.94 39.49
CA VAL A 687 -20.83 -14.59 40.04
C VAL A 687 -20.59 -13.56 38.93
N ILE A 688 -19.56 -13.77 38.11
CA ILE A 688 -19.21 -12.90 36.98
C ILE A 688 -20.30 -12.96 35.90
N LEU A 689 -20.73 -14.16 35.52
CA LEU A 689 -21.74 -14.35 34.48
C LEU A 689 -23.08 -13.74 34.88
N ASN A 690 -23.49 -13.83 36.14
CA ASN A 690 -24.69 -13.18 36.65
C ASN A 690 -24.54 -11.67 36.65
N LYS A 691 -23.38 -11.12 37.05
CA LYS A 691 -23.10 -9.67 36.98
C LYS A 691 -23.17 -9.15 35.54
N ILE A 692 -22.67 -9.90 34.56
CA ILE A 692 -22.82 -9.55 33.12
C ILE A 692 -24.30 -9.60 32.71
N LYS A 693 -25.04 -10.63 33.15
CA LYS A 693 -26.44 -10.83 32.79
C LYS A 693 -27.35 -9.74 33.37
N THR A 694 -27.16 -9.34 34.62
CA THR A 694 -27.95 -8.29 35.29
C THR A 694 -27.67 -6.92 34.70
N ASN A 695 -26.42 -6.65 34.30
CA ASN A 695 -26.01 -5.37 33.72
C ASN A 695 -26.11 -5.31 32.18
N LYS A 696 -26.90 -6.19 31.55
CA LYS A 696 -27.04 -6.23 30.08
C LYS A 696 -27.58 -4.92 29.48
N SER A 697 -28.36 -4.16 30.23
CA SER A 697 -28.87 -2.84 29.83
C SER A 697 -27.73 -1.84 29.57
N ILE A 698 -26.71 -1.80 30.43
CA ILE A 698 -25.55 -0.90 30.34
C ILE A 698 -24.79 -1.13 29.02
N PHE A 699 -24.49 -2.39 28.69
CA PHE A 699 -23.86 -2.75 27.42
C PHE A 699 -24.70 -2.33 26.20
N THR A 700 -26.03 -2.43 26.32
CA THR A 700 -26.96 -2.10 25.23
C THR A 700 -27.07 -0.59 25.02
N GLU A 701 -27.10 0.20 26.10
CA GLU A 701 -27.10 1.66 26.04
C GLU A 701 -25.80 2.21 25.48
N TYR A 702 -24.66 1.68 25.93
CA TYR A 702 -23.37 2.06 25.37
C TYR A 702 -23.25 1.71 23.87
N PHE A 703 -23.78 0.56 23.44
CA PHE A 703 -23.85 0.22 22.02
C PHE A 703 -24.70 1.22 21.21
N LYS A 704 -25.84 1.68 21.75
CA LYS A 704 -26.68 2.71 21.13
C LYS A 704 -25.91 4.05 21.00
N TYR A 705 -25.19 4.45 22.04
CA TYR A 705 -24.32 5.63 22.01
C TYR A 705 -23.28 5.52 20.89
N MET A 706 -22.51 4.43 20.83
CA MET A 706 -21.46 4.22 19.82
C MET A 706 -22.04 4.21 18.39
N SER A 707 -23.22 3.63 18.19
CA SER A 707 -23.94 3.68 16.91
C SER A 707 -24.32 5.10 16.50
N LYS A 708 -24.75 5.97 17.43
CA LYS A 708 -25.08 7.37 17.13
C LYS A 708 -23.81 8.21 16.90
N LEU A 709 -22.78 8.02 17.74
CA LEU A 709 -21.52 8.74 17.67
C LEU A 709 -20.83 8.55 16.31
N THR A 710 -20.64 7.30 15.89
CA THR A 710 -19.97 6.98 14.62
C THR A 710 -20.71 7.53 13.39
N LYS A 711 -22.03 7.75 13.49
CA LYS A 711 -22.81 8.41 12.43
C LYS A 711 -22.43 9.89 12.28
N LEU A 712 -22.28 10.60 13.40
CA LEU A 712 -21.88 12.01 13.43
C LEU A 712 -20.41 12.18 13.02
N GLU A 713 -19.51 11.34 13.54
CA GLU A 713 -18.10 11.34 13.17
C GLU A 713 -17.89 11.10 11.67
N GLN A 714 -18.62 10.15 11.08
CA GLN A 714 -18.52 9.92 9.63
C GLN A 714 -19.06 11.11 8.82
N ALA A 715 -20.06 11.83 9.32
CA ALA A 715 -20.54 13.05 8.67
C ALA A 715 -19.47 14.16 8.71
N LEU A 716 -18.76 14.32 9.83
CA LEU A 716 -17.60 15.22 9.94
C LEU A 716 -16.47 14.82 8.98
N ILE A 717 -16.10 13.53 8.93
CA ILE A 717 -15.08 13.03 7.99
C ILE A 717 -15.47 13.34 6.53
N ASN A 718 -16.74 13.17 6.18
CA ASN A 718 -17.23 13.47 4.83
C ASN A 718 -17.17 14.97 4.51
N LEU A 719 -17.45 15.85 5.48
CA LEU A 719 -17.27 17.29 5.33
C LEU A 719 -15.80 17.67 5.17
N ASN A 720 -14.91 17.13 6.01
CA ASN A 720 -13.45 17.34 5.88
C ASN A 720 -12.95 16.90 4.49
N ASN A 721 -13.46 15.77 3.96
CA ASN A 721 -13.11 15.32 2.61
C ASN A 721 -13.62 16.26 1.50
N LYS A 722 -14.81 16.84 1.66
CA LYS A 722 -15.36 17.81 0.70
C LYS A 722 -14.61 19.14 0.74
N GLU A 723 -14.27 19.60 1.94
CA GLU A 723 -13.46 20.79 2.17
C GLU A 723 -12.08 20.63 1.55
N ASP A 724 -11.38 19.52 1.81
CA ASP A 724 -10.05 19.25 1.27
C ASP A 724 -10.04 19.25 -0.27
N LYS A 725 -11.05 18.61 -0.90
CA LYS A 725 -11.22 18.65 -2.36
C LYS A 725 -11.47 20.06 -2.90
N LYS A 726 -12.31 20.85 -2.23
CA LYS A 726 -12.66 22.22 -2.68
C LYS A 726 -11.51 23.18 -2.43
N SER A 727 -10.83 23.09 -1.28
CA SER A 727 -9.62 23.83 -0.93
C SER A 727 -8.50 23.54 -1.94
N LYS A 728 -8.24 22.28 -2.27
CA LYS A 728 -7.28 21.89 -3.34
C LYS A 728 -7.64 22.50 -4.69
N LYS A 729 -8.93 22.47 -5.07
CA LYS A 729 -9.41 23.09 -6.33
C LYS A 729 -9.23 24.61 -6.32
N LEU A 730 -9.55 25.28 -5.22
CA LEU A 730 -9.38 26.73 -5.06
C LEU A 730 -7.91 27.13 -5.09
N TYR A 731 -7.03 26.35 -4.47
CA TYR A 731 -5.58 26.54 -4.52
C TYR A 731 -5.04 26.50 -5.96
N TYR A 732 -5.33 25.44 -6.72
CA TYR A 732 -4.89 25.36 -8.12
C TYR A 732 -5.53 26.41 -9.02
N ASN A 733 -6.77 26.81 -8.73
CA ASN A 733 -7.40 27.92 -9.45
C ASN A 733 -6.71 29.25 -9.15
N ALA A 734 -6.35 29.51 -7.88
CA ALA A 734 -5.58 30.68 -7.50
C ALA A 734 -4.20 30.68 -8.18
N LEU A 735 -3.47 29.55 -8.18
CA LEU A 735 -2.20 29.42 -8.90
C LEU A 735 -2.35 29.74 -10.40
N LYS A 736 -3.35 29.16 -11.08
CA LYS A 736 -3.60 29.43 -12.51
C LYS A 736 -3.97 30.88 -12.81
N ILE A 737 -4.62 31.57 -11.87
CA ILE A 737 -5.00 32.98 -12.01
C ILE A 737 -3.78 33.88 -11.73
N ILE A 738 -2.93 33.52 -10.77
CA ILE A 738 -1.65 34.17 -10.49
C ILE A 738 -0.71 34.05 -11.70
N GLU A 739 -0.62 32.90 -12.35
CA GLU A 739 0.16 32.71 -13.59
C GLU A 739 -0.30 33.62 -14.75
N LYS A 740 -1.54 34.12 -14.69
CA LYS A 740 -2.13 35.03 -15.69
C LYS A 740 -2.18 36.48 -15.22
N LYS A 741 -1.43 36.84 -14.17
CA LYS A 741 -1.44 38.17 -13.55
C LYS A 741 -1.15 39.32 -14.54
N ASP A 742 -0.39 39.07 -15.61
CA ASP A 742 -0.11 40.07 -16.65
C ASP A 742 -1.31 40.38 -17.58
N LYS A 743 -2.38 39.56 -17.53
CA LYS A 743 -3.57 39.68 -18.41
C LYS A 743 -4.89 39.91 -17.65
N LEU A 744 -4.86 39.95 -16.32
CA LEU A 744 -6.05 40.02 -15.46
C LEU A 744 -5.93 41.14 -14.43
N GLU A 745 -7.05 41.79 -14.11
CA GLU A 745 -7.10 42.81 -13.05
C GLU A 745 -6.66 42.22 -11.70
N LEU A 746 -5.84 42.97 -10.97
CA LEU A 746 -5.27 42.57 -9.68
C LEU A 746 -6.35 42.22 -8.63
N SER A 747 -7.50 42.90 -8.69
CA SER A 747 -8.68 42.61 -7.87
C SER A 747 -9.22 41.18 -8.07
N LYS A 748 -9.15 40.65 -9.29
CA LYS A 748 -9.56 39.25 -9.60
C LYS A 748 -8.55 38.25 -9.09
N VAL A 749 -7.27 38.58 -9.15
CA VAL A 749 -6.18 37.75 -8.58
C VAL A 749 -6.32 37.71 -7.06
N ASN A 750 -6.46 38.86 -6.40
CA ASN A 750 -6.69 38.98 -4.96
C ASN A 750 -7.99 38.28 -4.52
N ALA A 751 -9.08 38.40 -5.27
CA ALA A 751 -10.32 37.69 -4.97
C ALA A 751 -10.12 36.17 -4.99
N SER A 752 -9.34 35.63 -5.93
CA SER A 752 -9.06 34.19 -6.00
C SER A 752 -8.19 33.68 -4.84
N ILE A 753 -7.21 34.48 -4.41
CA ILE A 753 -6.33 34.18 -3.27
C ILE A 753 -7.12 34.25 -1.96
N LYS A 754 -7.93 35.30 -1.80
CA LYS A 754 -8.82 35.48 -0.64
C LYS A 754 -9.82 34.33 -0.54
N LEU A 755 -10.43 33.95 -1.66
CA LEU A 755 -11.33 32.80 -1.74
C LEU A 755 -10.68 31.49 -1.28
N PHE A 756 -9.39 31.26 -1.54
CA PHE A 756 -8.70 30.09 -1.01
C PHE A 756 -8.32 30.26 0.48
N ASN A 757 -7.70 31.39 0.83
CA ASN A 757 -7.16 31.64 2.17
C ASN A 757 -8.23 31.68 3.27
N GLU A 758 -9.45 32.10 2.94
CA GLU A 758 -10.58 32.19 3.88
C GLU A 758 -11.54 30.99 3.77
N PHE A 759 -11.34 30.09 2.81
CA PHE A 759 -12.23 28.95 2.63
C PHE A 759 -12.05 27.92 3.75
N SER A 760 -13.06 27.86 4.62
CA SER A 760 -13.24 26.82 5.63
C SER A 760 -14.68 26.34 5.63
N PHE A 761 -14.88 25.08 5.97
CA PHE A 761 -16.18 24.52 6.33
C PHE A 761 -16.46 24.60 7.83
N GLU A 762 -15.70 25.39 8.60
CA GLU A 762 -15.90 25.60 10.05
C GLU A 762 -17.37 25.80 10.41
N ASP A 763 -18.07 26.70 9.72
CA ASP A 763 -19.45 27.06 10.04
C ASP A 763 -20.44 25.94 9.74
N VAL A 764 -20.10 25.06 8.79
CA VAL A 764 -20.89 23.85 8.48
C VAL A 764 -20.56 22.71 9.46
N LYS A 765 -19.33 22.68 9.99
CA LYS A 765 -18.87 21.67 10.97
C LYS A 765 -19.32 21.97 12.39
N LYS A 766 -19.35 23.25 12.81
CA LYS A 766 -19.74 23.68 14.17
C LYS A 766 -21.04 23.03 14.67
N PRO A 767 -22.17 23.03 13.92
CA PRO A 767 -23.40 22.38 14.35
C PRO A 767 -23.26 20.85 14.53
N LEU A 768 -22.38 20.21 13.76
CA LEU A 768 -22.10 18.78 13.88
C LEU A 768 -21.21 18.48 15.09
N ILE A 769 -20.21 19.31 15.36
CA ILE A 769 -19.35 19.21 16.54
C ILE A 769 -20.19 19.42 17.81
N GLU A 770 -21.09 20.41 17.81
CA GLU A 770 -22.04 20.65 18.89
C GLU A 770 -22.95 19.43 19.10
N LYS A 771 -23.48 18.82 18.04
CA LYS A 771 -24.26 17.58 18.15
C LYS A 771 -23.46 16.42 18.74
N VAL A 772 -22.17 16.30 18.41
CA VAL A 772 -21.28 15.29 19.01
C VAL A 772 -21.12 15.54 20.51
N ASN A 773 -20.89 16.80 20.90
CA ASN A 773 -20.74 17.18 22.31
C ASN A 773 -22.05 16.99 23.09
N GLN A 774 -23.20 17.39 22.52
CA GLN A 774 -24.52 17.15 23.10
C GLN A 774 -24.79 15.66 23.29
N LEU A 775 -24.44 14.82 22.31
CA LEU A 775 -24.59 13.37 22.43
C LEU A 775 -23.73 12.79 23.56
N LYS A 776 -22.51 13.29 23.75
CA LYS A 776 -21.64 12.88 24.87
C LYS A 776 -22.24 13.26 26.22
N VAL A 777 -22.93 14.41 26.30
CA VAL A 777 -23.64 14.85 27.51
C VAL A 777 -24.90 14.00 27.74
N GLU A 778 -25.71 13.77 26.71
CA GLU A 778 -26.92 12.92 26.74
C GLU A 778 -26.61 11.51 27.26
N TYR A 779 -25.48 10.94 26.86
CA TYR A 779 -25.06 9.57 27.22
C TYR A 779 -23.99 9.51 28.32
N LYS A 780 -23.74 10.61 29.04
CA LYS A 780 -22.67 10.69 30.05
C LYS A 780 -22.76 9.56 31.07
N ASP A 781 -23.95 9.28 31.58
CA ASP A 781 -24.16 8.23 32.58
C ASP A 781 -23.94 6.84 32.00
N ALA A 782 -24.42 6.58 30.78
CA ALA A 782 -24.18 5.31 30.09
C ALA A 782 -22.69 5.04 29.86
N ILE A 783 -21.93 6.07 29.48
CA ILE A 783 -20.47 5.98 29.28
C ILE A 783 -19.77 5.68 30.61
N ASN A 784 -20.07 6.45 31.66
CA ASN A 784 -19.46 6.29 32.97
C ASN A 784 -19.79 4.92 33.59
N ASN A 785 -21.05 4.49 33.51
CA ASN A 785 -21.51 3.20 34.00
C ASN A 785 -20.84 2.04 33.25
N PHE A 786 -20.70 2.14 31.93
CA PHE A 786 -20.00 1.15 31.12
C PHE A 786 -18.51 1.06 31.50
N GLU A 787 -17.80 2.18 31.58
CA GLU A 787 -16.37 2.19 31.92
C GLU A 787 -16.11 1.68 33.34
N LYS A 788 -16.98 2.01 34.31
CA LYS A 788 -16.92 1.47 35.67
C LYS A 788 -17.12 -0.05 35.66
N LEU A 789 -18.22 -0.52 35.06
CA LEU A 789 -18.56 -1.94 34.98
C LEU A 789 -17.46 -2.75 34.25
N LYS A 790 -16.93 -2.21 33.16
CA LYS A 790 -15.83 -2.81 32.38
C LYS A 790 -14.59 -3.03 33.24
N LYS A 791 -14.15 -2.02 34.00
CA LYS A 791 -12.99 -2.13 34.89
C LYS A 791 -13.21 -3.17 35.99
N GLU A 792 -14.39 -3.15 36.62
CA GLU A 792 -14.75 -4.12 37.65
C GLU A 792 -14.76 -5.56 37.11
N LEU A 793 -15.49 -5.80 36.01
CA LEU A 793 -15.61 -7.13 35.42
C LEU A 793 -14.27 -7.68 34.95
N LEU A 794 -13.41 -6.87 34.34
CA LEU A 794 -12.10 -7.31 33.89
C LEU A 794 -11.22 -7.73 35.08
N LYS A 795 -11.21 -6.94 36.15
CA LYS A 795 -10.45 -7.24 37.36
C LYS A 795 -10.96 -8.51 38.04
N GLU A 796 -12.26 -8.57 38.33
CA GLU A 796 -12.88 -9.72 39.00
C GLU A 796 -12.72 -11.00 38.18
N SER A 797 -12.82 -10.93 36.85
CA SER A 797 -12.63 -12.10 35.98
C SER A 797 -11.20 -12.63 36.03
N ILE A 798 -10.20 -11.74 36.07
CA ILE A 798 -8.79 -12.13 36.21
C ILE A 798 -8.56 -12.76 37.59
N ASP A 799 -9.13 -12.19 38.65
CA ASP A 799 -9.02 -12.73 40.01
C ASP A 799 -9.63 -14.13 40.12
N VAL A 800 -10.81 -14.35 39.51
CA VAL A 800 -11.44 -15.68 39.42
C VAL A 800 -10.56 -16.66 38.63
N MET A 801 -10.04 -16.26 37.46
CA MET A 801 -9.14 -17.13 36.69
C MET A 801 -7.87 -17.47 37.46
N ASN A 802 -7.24 -16.51 38.14
CA ASN A 802 -6.07 -16.75 38.99
C ASN A 802 -6.38 -17.67 40.18
N SER A 803 -7.54 -17.51 40.82
CA SER A 803 -8.02 -18.39 41.88
C SER A 803 -8.15 -19.84 41.38
N ILE A 804 -8.75 -20.03 40.20
CA ILE A 804 -8.88 -21.34 39.57
C ILE A 804 -7.50 -21.92 39.23
N LEU A 805 -6.58 -21.10 38.71
CA LEU A 805 -5.22 -21.53 38.35
C LEU A 805 -4.38 -21.92 39.56
N LYS A 806 -4.59 -21.37 40.77
CA LYS A 806 -3.85 -21.82 41.97
C LYS A 806 -3.98 -23.31 42.25
N ASN A 807 -5.03 -23.96 41.74
CA ASN A 807 -5.24 -25.40 41.86
C ASN A 807 -4.37 -26.22 40.89
N ILE A 808 -3.64 -25.58 39.97
CA ILE A 808 -2.77 -26.21 38.98
C ILE A 808 -1.44 -25.45 38.83
N ASN A 809 -0.32 -26.17 38.79
CA ASN A 809 1.02 -25.56 38.65
C ASN A 809 1.34 -25.17 37.18
N PHE A 810 0.40 -24.50 36.50
CA PHE A 810 0.53 -24.12 35.09
C PHE A 810 -0.17 -22.77 34.77
N ASP A 811 0.58 -21.67 34.94
CA ASP A 811 0.06 -20.30 34.84
C ASP A 811 -0.24 -19.83 33.41
N ASN A 812 0.33 -20.48 32.38
CA ASN A 812 0.17 -20.06 30.98
C ASN A 812 -1.29 -20.16 30.46
N LEU A 813 -2.20 -20.76 31.24
CA LEU A 813 -3.64 -20.73 30.94
C LEU A 813 -4.30 -19.38 31.29
N ILE A 814 -3.61 -18.45 31.93
CA ILE A 814 -4.13 -17.09 32.17
C ILE A 814 -4.43 -16.35 30.85
N ILE A 815 -3.85 -16.78 29.72
CA ILE A 815 -4.10 -16.25 28.37
C ILE A 815 -5.59 -16.27 27.96
N TYR A 816 -6.44 -17.04 28.64
CA TYR A 816 -7.90 -17.00 28.43
C TYR A 816 -8.53 -15.69 28.91
N ASN A 817 -7.84 -14.88 29.72
CA ASN A 817 -8.25 -13.52 30.08
C ASN A 817 -8.48 -12.62 28.86
N LYS A 818 -7.70 -12.82 27.79
CA LYS A 818 -7.87 -12.16 26.48
C LYS A 818 -9.25 -12.43 25.87
N GLY A 819 -9.79 -13.63 26.10
CA GLY A 819 -11.14 -14.00 25.68
C GLY A 819 -12.22 -13.23 26.42
N ILE A 820 -12.06 -13.08 27.74
CA ILE A 820 -12.99 -12.29 28.56
C ILE A 820 -12.86 -10.80 28.25
N PHE A 821 -11.64 -10.31 28.00
CA PHE A 821 -11.39 -8.97 27.50
C PHE A 821 -12.19 -8.69 26.22
N ASN A 822 -12.15 -9.60 25.26
CA ASN A 822 -12.94 -9.47 24.03
C ASN A 822 -14.45 -9.52 24.27
N ALA A 823 -14.90 -10.29 25.27
CA ALA A 823 -16.32 -10.37 25.61
C ALA A 823 -16.82 -9.04 26.12
N ILE A 824 -16.12 -8.44 27.09
CA ILE A 824 -16.50 -7.18 27.74
C ILE A 824 -16.34 -6.00 26.77
N ASN A 825 -15.29 -6.00 25.94
CA ASN A 825 -15.02 -4.95 24.94
C ASN A 825 -15.72 -5.21 23.60
N ALA A 826 -16.71 -6.11 23.53
CA ALA A 826 -17.33 -6.51 22.27
C ALA A 826 -17.90 -5.32 21.46
N THR A 827 -18.46 -4.31 22.14
CA THR A 827 -18.93 -3.07 21.52
C THR A 827 -17.78 -2.28 20.91
N ASP A 828 -16.75 -1.93 21.68
CA ASP A 828 -15.61 -1.15 21.19
C ASP A 828 -14.88 -1.86 20.03
N ILE A 829 -14.75 -3.19 20.12
CA ILE A 829 -14.18 -4.03 19.06
C ILE A 829 -15.04 -3.99 17.79
N SER A 830 -16.36 -4.04 17.91
CA SER A 830 -17.26 -3.99 16.75
C SER A 830 -17.17 -2.65 16.00
N PHE A 831 -16.97 -1.55 16.73
CA PHE A 831 -16.81 -0.22 16.16
C PHE A 831 -15.37 0.11 15.75
N GLY A 832 -14.38 -0.70 16.13
CA GLY A 832 -12.98 -0.55 15.73
C GLY A 832 -12.16 0.39 16.61
N TYR A 833 -12.63 0.65 17.83
CA TYR A 833 -11.93 1.46 18.83
C TYR A 833 -10.91 0.64 19.63
N VAL A 834 -11.18 -0.66 19.80
CA VAL A 834 -10.32 -1.63 20.51
C VAL A 834 -10.06 -2.82 19.60
N ASP A 835 -8.84 -3.36 19.62
CA ASP A 835 -8.51 -4.56 18.87
C ASP A 835 -8.92 -5.83 19.63
N GLN A 836 -9.36 -6.83 18.87
CA GLN A 836 -9.60 -8.15 19.42
C GLN A 836 -8.28 -8.84 19.80
N GLU A 837 -8.19 -9.35 21.02
CA GLU A 837 -7.04 -10.11 21.50
C GLU A 837 -7.17 -11.60 21.18
N TYR A 838 -6.14 -12.20 20.57
CA TYR A 838 -6.22 -13.62 20.20
C TYR A 838 -5.69 -14.54 21.30
N ILE A 839 -6.47 -15.57 21.62
CA ILE A 839 -6.03 -16.69 22.47
C ILE A 839 -5.18 -17.63 21.60
N SER A 840 -3.86 -17.44 21.63
CA SER A 840 -2.92 -18.25 20.85
C SER A 840 -1.77 -18.72 21.72
N PHE A 841 -1.61 -20.05 21.84
CA PHE A 841 -0.45 -20.63 22.50
C PHE A 841 0.74 -20.69 21.55
N SER A 842 1.93 -20.33 22.06
CA SER A 842 3.19 -20.55 21.38
C SER A 842 3.47 -22.04 21.20
N LYS A 843 4.37 -22.40 20.27
CA LYS A 843 4.76 -23.82 20.06
C LYS A 843 5.37 -24.42 21.34
N GLU A 844 6.12 -23.60 22.07
CA GLU A 844 6.77 -23.93 23.33
C GLU A 844 5.74 -24.13 24.45
N GLU A 845 4.76 -23.23 24.59
CA GLU A 845 3.66 -23.37 25.56
C GLU A 845 2.80 -24.62 25.29
N LYS A 846 2.55 -24.94 24.02
CA LYS A 846 1.85 -26.18 23.64
C LYS A 846 2.65 -27.43 24.01
N ASN A 847 3.96 -27.39 23.83
CA ASN A 847 4.85 -28.49 24.21
C ASN A 847 4.95 -28.62 25.73
N ASN A 848 5.12 -27.52 26.45
CA ASN A 848 5.14 -27.48 27.91
C ASN A 848 3.83 -28.00 28.50
N PHE A 849 2.68 -27.63 27.93
CA PHE A 849 1.38 -28.17 28.35
C PHE A 849 1.27 -29.68 28.10
N LYS A 850 1.80 -30.18 26.98
CA LYS A 850 1.83 -31.63 26.68
C LYS A 850 2.75 -32.38 27.66
N MET A 851 3.95 -31.86 27.92
CA MET A 851 4.91 -32.42 28.88
C MET A 851 4.36 -32.41 30.29
N TYR A 852 3.75 -31.31 30.73
CA TYR A 852 3.10 -31.20 32.04
C TYR A 852 1.99 -32.26 32.20
N LYS A 853 1.19 -32.49 31.15
CA LYS A 853 0.15 -33.51 31.14
C LYS A 853 0.70 -34.94 31.15
N LEU A 854 1.88 -35.18 30.57
CA LEU A 854 2.60 -36.46 30.62
C LEU A 854 3.22 -36.71 32.00
N ASN A 855 3.80 -35.70 32.63
CA ASN A 855 4.43 -35.83 33.95
C ASN A 855 3.43 -36.06 35.09
N LEU A 856 2.17 -35.67 34.90
CA LEU A 856 1.08 -35.92 35.86
C LEU A 856 0.39 -37.27 35.64
N LYS A 857 0.70 -37.97 34.55
CA LYS A 857 0.12 -39.24 34.10
C LYS A 857 0.95 -40.39 34.60
#